data_AF-A0A914U9V2-F1
#
_entry.id   AF-A0A914U9V2-F1
#
_cell.length_a   1.000
_cell.length_b   1.000
_cell.length_c   1.000
_cell.angle_alpha   90.00
_cell.angle_beta   90.00
_cell.angle_gamma   90.00
#
_symmetry.space_group_name_H-M   'P 1'
#
loop_
_entity.id
_entity.type
_entity.pdbx_description
1 polymer ?
#
loop_
_entity_poly.entity_id
_entity_poly.type
_entity_poly.pdbx_seq_one_letter_code
_entity_poly.pdbx_strand_id
1 'polypeptide(L)'
;MTSIIKFKSFSGVFGHAPLCYMLTIDNVRILLDCGWDEKFDMEYINELERHVHQINAVLISYGDTAHCGALPYLVGKLGLKCPIYATVPVSKMGQLALYDALQGKLSNEDFDLFSFDDIDAVFDRVEQLKYNQTALLRGDNGLQITALPAGHMLGGSIWRITKMGDEEIVYAVDYNHKRERHLNGCTFDGVGRPALMITDAFNALYNQPRRKNRDEQLVNQLVSTMRDGGDCLVVIDTAGRVLELAHLLDQLWQNPEALLSTYNLVMLSSVASSVIEAAKSQIEWMADKIQRDFETGRVNPFHLKSVRCCHSLNELNRVRSPKVVLASGLDMESGFSRELFLDWCIDTRNMCIITGRSSDSSLGSKLIKMAELRDAKKPCNNTIALEIKQRVKLDGLELAAFFEKRKAEHEEAKKKRQEMKRRKERDEILDESDSDDEDAAAAARAVAEASARIAKEEREKLERESNVNGENKEDIEMDQVQQHSFTNYSTQHRQLKLPLSKKEDIEMDQIQQHSFTNFSTQHRQLKLPLSVKMAFGDYLAYFHGPDSVNHSFSAGPFTRYGGIKRKRVAFSLTVNKPVPWDAYGEFIDPEDYTIVDELKNRINEHAGNSDESENENDNPFAFDDVPTKCITKRAKIEVACKLHFIDFEGRSDGESVKKLLERLQPRKLVVVHGNSASTKNLADYCVQNKIVEDIHAPYPNESVDATVESRIIQVKLSEHLMKSLKFHKIRDVEVCWINAKLVRRDPFSRKDEPYHSAPELITPIETPMEVDDDDEAIKKRAKQNAEDERILVLETLPPAEQLPHRSLYIDDPKLSDIKTVLNSKGFQAEFHSGTLFVENVAAIQRTTAGSFSVEGRTSLELYRIRDLLKSQFAII
;
A
#
# COMPACT_ATOMS: atom_id res chain seq x y z
N MET A 1 16.25 -28.03 -0.19
CA MET A 1 17.06 -27.49 -1.32
C MET A 1 17.12 -25.98 -1.13
N THR A 2 18.12 -25.27 -1.66
CA THR A 2 18.12 -23.79 -1.64
C THR A 2 17.02 -23.27 -2.55
N SER A 3 16.07 -22.51 -2.01
CA SER A 3 14.97 -21.94 -2.79
C SER A 3 15.46 -20.82 -3.71
N ILE A 4 15.08 -20.87 -4.98
CA ILE A 4 15.50 -19.92 -6.02
C ILE A 4 14.65 -18.67 -5.91
N ILE A 5 15.27 -17.51 -5.63
CA ILE A 5 14.57 -16.24 -5.43
C ILE A 5 14.97 -15.28 -6.54
N LYS A 6 14.02 -14.91 -7.41
CA LYS A 6 14.24 -13.93 -8.49
C LYS A 6 13.29 -12.76 -8.34
N PHE A 7 13.85 -11.55 -8.38
CA PHE A 7 13.10 -10.30 -8.29
C PHE A 7 13.13 -9.59 -9.64
N LYS A 8 11.97 -9.20 -10.18
CA LYS A 8 11.88 -8.39 -11.40
C LYS A 8 11.07 -7.13 -11.11
N SER A 9 11.60 -5.96 -11.49
CA SER A 9 10.87 -4.70 -11.47
C SER A 9 10.25 -4.41 -12.83
N PHE A 10 8.94 -4.14 -12.88
CA PHE A 10 8.28 -3.60 -14.08
C PHE A 10 8.28 -2.07 -14.04
N SER A 11 7.82 -1.51 -12.92
CA SER A 11 7.77 -0.07 -12.66
C SER A 11 8.32 0.23 -11.25
N GLY A 12 8.33 1.50 -10.86
CA GLY A 12 8.62 1.91 -9.49
C GLY A 12 10.11 2.03 -9.16
N VAL A 13 11.00 2.14 -10.15
CA VAL A 13 12.45 2.28 -9.91
C VAL A 13 13.04 3.49 -10.63
N PHE A 14 14.08 4.08 -10.02
CA PHE A 14 14.77 5.29 -10.49
C PHE A 14 13.90 6.54 -10.70
N GLY A 15 12.77 6.64 -10.01
CA GLY A 15 11.89 7.79 -10.02
C GLY A 15 10.70 7.65 -9.07
N HIS A 16 9.74 8.55 -9.25
CA HIS A 16 8.44 8.58 -8.57
C HIS A 16 7.33 7.86 -9.36
N ALA A 17 7.69 6.77 -10.05
CA ALA A 17 6.77 5.93 -10.82
C ALA A 17 5.94 5.00 -9.90
N PRO A 18 4.74 4.54 -10.32
CA PRO A 18 3.91 3.61 -9.56
C PRO A 18 4.63 2.28 -9.31
N LEU A 19 4.27 1.61 -8.21
CA LEU A 19 5.00 0.44 -7.72
C LEU A 19 4.41 -0.84 -8.34
N CYS A 20 5.27 -1.63 -9.01
CA CYS A 20 4.87 -2.94 -9.52
C CYS A 20 6.10 -3.86 -9.72
N TYR A 21 6.15 -4.94 -8.93
CA TYR A 21 7.26 -5.89 -8.90
C TYR A 21 6.76 -7.33 -8.97
N MET A 22 7.58 -8.24 -9.51
CA MET A 22 7.32 -9.68 -9.49
C MET A 22 8.42 -10.39 -8.72
N LEU A 23 8.04 -11.07 -7.64
CA LEU A 23 8.87 -11.95 -6.85
C LEU A 23 8.58 -13.40 -7.24
N THR A 24 9.57 -14.08 -7.80
CA THR A 24 9.51 -15.52 -8.09
C THR A 24 10.24 -16.28 -7.00
N ILE A 25 9.55 -17.20 -6.34
CA ILE A 25 10.12 -18.12 -5.35
C ILE A 25 9.92 -19.54 -5.88
N ASP A 26 11.01 -20.16 -6.32
CA ASP A 26 11.04 -21.40 -7.11
C ASP A 26 10.15 -21.32 -8.36
N ASN A 27 8.96 -21.94 -8.29
CA ASN A 27 7.97 -21.98 -9.36
C ASN A 27 6.79 -21.02 -9.14
N VAL A 28 6.67 -20.41 -7.95
CA VAL A 28 5.55 -19.54 -7.56
C VAL A 28 5.91 -18.09 -7.85
N ARG A 29 5.01 -17.37 -8.52
CA ARG A 29 5.18 -15.94 -8.83
C ARG A 29 4.15 -15.10 -8.09
N ILE A 30 4.66 -14.18 -7.30
CA ILE A 30 3.89 -13.24 -6.49
C ILE A 30 4.08 -11.85 -7.10
N LEU A 31 2.99 -11.17 -7.43
CA LEU A 31 3.00 -9.76 -7.80
C LEU A 31 2.98 -8.93 -6.50
N LEU A 32 3.99 -8.09 -6.30
CA LEU A 32 4.11 -7.17 -5.16
C LEU A 32 3.75 -5.76 -5.64
N ASP A 33 2.57 -5.32 -5.24
CA ASP A 33 1.87 -4.13 -5.73
C ASP A 33 1.66 -4.08 -7.25
N CYS A 34 0.66 -3.32 -7.65
CA CYS A 34 0.37 -3.00 -9.04
C CYS A 34 -0.35 -1.65 -9.09
N GLY A 35 0.40 -0.62 -8.75
CA GLY A 35 -0.02 0.76 -8.94
C GLY A 35 -0.19 1.11 -10.41
N TRP A 36 -0.72 2.31 -10.64
CA TRP A 36 -0.74 2.98 -11.93
C TRP A 36 -0.40 4.46 -11.76
N ASP A 37 0.13 5.09 -12.81
CA ASP A 37 0.52 6.48 -12.82
C ASP A 37 -0.70 7.38 -13.07
N GLU A 38 -0.55 8.68 -12.87
CA GLU A 38 -1.69 9.58 -12.86
C GLU A 38 -2.23 9.89 -14.28
N LYS A 39 -1.58 9.37 -15.33
CA LYS A 39 -2.02 9.42 -16.73
C LYS A 39 -2.52 8.07 -17.26
N PHE A 40 -2.39 6.99 -16.49
CA PHE A 40 -2.76 5.63 -16.89
C PHE A 40 -2.01 5.15 -18.14
N ASP A 41 -0.69 5.31 -18.16
CA ASP A 41 0.19 4.89 -19.25
C ASP A 41 0.31 3.36 -19.33
N MET A 42 0.25 2.83 -20.55
CA MET A 42 0.25 1.39 -20.82
C MET A 42 1.65 0.79 -20.94
N GLU A 43 2.73 1.59 -20.95
CA GLU A 43 4.09 1.14 -21.28
C GLU A 43 4.50 -0.16 -20.52
N TYR A 44 4.48 -0.14 -19.19
CA TYR A 44 4.82 -1.32 -18.36
C TYR A 44 3.66 -2.34 -18.27
N ILE A 45 2.40 -1.92 -18.47
CA ILE A 45 1.23 -2.81 -18.48
C ILE A 45 1.34 -3.81 -19.65
N ASN A 46 1.78 -3.36 -20.83
CA ASN A 46 2.04 -4.20 -22.01
C ASN A 46 3.14 -5.25 -21.78
N GLU A 47 4.03 -5.02 -20.82
CA GLU A 47 5.08 -5.98 -20.43
C GLU A 47 4.61 -6.92 -19.32
N LEU A 48 3.79 -6.42 -18.40
CA LEU A 48 3.12 -7.19 -17.37
C LEU A 48 2.12 -8.20 -17.97
N GLU A 49 1.38 -7.82 -19.02
CA GLU A 49 0.46 -8.67 -19.79
C GLU A 49 1.07 -10.05 -20.13
N ARG A 50 2.32 -10.06 -20.60
CA ARG A 50 3.07 -11.28 -20.97
C ARG A 50 3.27 -12.25 -19.80
N HIS A 51 3.10 -11.78 -18.57
CA HIS A 51 3.31 -12.51 -17.32
C HIS A 51 2.00 -12.77 -16.56
N VAL A 52 0.88 -12.11 -16.89
CA VAL A 52 -0.40 -12.18 -16.14
C VAL A 52 -0.86 -13.62 -15.88
N HIS A 53 -0.84 -14.48 -16.90
CA HIS A 53 -1.26 -15.88 -16.78
C HIS A 53 -0.31 -16.76 -15.94
N GLN A 54 0.86 -16.24 -15.54
CA GLN A 54 1.89 -16.94 -14.77
C GLN A 54 1.93 -16.49 -13.30
N ILE A 55 1.07 -15.53 -12.90
CA ILE A 55 0.99 -15.00 -11.53
C ILE A 55 0.10 -15.91 -10.67
N ASN A 56 0.60 -16.31 -9.50
CA ASN A 56 -0.12 -17.17 -8.57
C ASN A 56 -0.84 -16.40 -7.45
N ALA A 57 -0.36 -15.20 -7.11
CA ALA A 57 -1.01 -14.31 -6.15
C ALA A 57 -0.55 -12.86 -6.33
N VAL A 58 -1.36 -11.92 -5.85
CA VAL A 58 -1.00 -10.50 -5.71
C VAL A 58 -0.99 -10.12 -4.24
N LEU A 59 0.00 -9.35 -3.78
CA LEU A 59 0.04 -8.72 -2.46
C LEU A 59 -0.03 -7.20 -2.64
N ILE A 60 -0.99 -6.54 -1.98
CA ILE A 60 -1.18 -5.08 -2.03
C ILE A 60 -0.82 -4.46 -0.68
N SER A 61 0.03 -3.44 -0.69
CA SER A 61 0.59 -2.81 0.51
C SER A 61 -0.24 -1.64 1.03
N TYR A 62 -0.79 -0.80 0.14
CA TYR A 62 -1.54 0.41 0.50
C TYR A 62 -2.75 0.64 -0.41
N GLY A 63 -3.75 1.36 0.12
CA GLY A 63 -5.02 1.63 -0.56
C GLY A 63 -5.01 2.92 -1.38
N ASP A 64 -4.05 3.07 -2.30
CA ASP A 64 -3.93 4.23 -3.18
C ASP A 64 -3.69 3.83 -4.65
N THR A 65 -3.73 4.80 -5.56
CA THR A 65 -3.46 4.56 -7.00
C THR A 65 -2.03 4.10 -7.27
N ALA A 66 -1.05 4.54 -6.46
CA ALA A 66 0.37 4.21 -6.63
C ALA A 66 0.74 2.76 -6.26
N HIS A 67 -0.15 2.04 -5.56
CA HIS A 67 0.02 0.63 -5.16
C HIS A 67 -1.05 -0.32 -5.73
N CYS A 68 -2.29 0.14 -5.99
CA CYS A 68 -3.38 -0.71 -6.48
C CYS A 68 -4.05 -0.24 -7.79
N GLY A 69 -3.59 0.88 -8.38
CA GLY A 69 -4.15 1.52 -9.58
C GLY A 69 -4.45 0.61 -10.77
N ALA A 70 -3.58 -0.37 -11.06
CA ALA A 70 -3.70 -1.22 -12.25
C ALA A 70 -4.61 -2.45 -12.04
N LEU A 71 -5.07 -2.72 -10.81
CA LEU A 71 -5.90 -3.90 -10.52
C LEU A 71 -7.17 -4.01 -11.40
N PRO A 72 -8.00 -2.96 -11.58
CA PRO A 72 -9.22 -3.07 -12.38
C PRO A 72 -8.95 -3.49 -13.82
N TYR A 73 -7.89 -2.96 -14.43
CA TYR A 73 -7.50 -3.31 -15.79
C TYR A 73 -6.90 -4.72 -15.88
N LEU A 74 -6.03 -5.11 -14.94
CA LEU A 74 -5.45 -6.45 -14.88
C LEU A 74 -6.52 -7.54 -14.72
N VAL A 75 -7.56 -7.24 -13.95
CA VAL A 75 -8.68 -8.15 -13.69
C VAL A 75 -9.67 -8.18 -14.84
N GLY A 76 -10.24 -7.03 -15.18
CA GLY A 76 -11.35 -6.93 -16.14
C GLY A 76 -10.94 -7.14 -17.59
N LYS A 77 -9.75 -6.64 -17.99
CA LYS A 77 -9.28 -6.71 -19.39
C LYS A 77 -8.25 -7.82 -19.61
N LEU A 78 -7.26 -7.94 -18.73
CA LEU A 78 -6.18 -8.93 -18.89
C LEU A 78 -6.50 -10.31 -18.26
N GLY A 79 -7.63 -10.44 -17.56
CA GLY A 79 -8.16 -11.72 -17.10
C GLY A 79 -7.36 -12.36 -15.96
N LEU A 80 -6.85 -11.56 -15.02
CA LEU A 80 -6.15 -12.03 -13.83
C LEU A 80 -7.09 -12.81 -12.88
N LYS A 81 -6.80 -14.10 -12.69
CA LYS A 81 -7.62 -15.07 -11.91
C LYS A 81 -7.03 -15.49 -10.56
N CYS A 82 -5.85 -15.01 -10.19
CA CYS A 82 -5.20 -15.39 -8.93
C CYS A 82 -5.85 -14.69 -7.71
N PRO A 83 -5.72 -15.25 -6.49
CA PRO A 83 -6.08 -14.55 -5.26
C PRO A 83 -5.27 -13.26 -5.10
N ILE A 84 -5.94 -12.21 -4.61
CA ILE A 84 -5.37 -10.91 -4.26
C ILE A 84 -5.43 -10.78 -2.75
N TYR A 85 -4.31 -10.49 -2.09
CA TYR A 85 -4.23 -10.32 -0.64
C TYR A 85 -4.01 -8.85 -0.29
N ALA A 86 -4.82 -8.36 0.63
CA ALA A 86 -4.70 -7.02 1.20
C ALA A 86 -5.17 -7.04 2.66
N THR A 87 -4.88 -5.98 3.42
CA THR A 87 -5.51 -5.80 4.73
C THR A 87 -6.95 -5.27 4.58
N VAL A 88 -7.78 -5.44 5.61
CA VAL A 88 -9.18 -4.96 5.60
C VAL A 88 -9.29 -3.46 5.22
N PRO A 89 -8.48 -2.53 5.79
CA PRO A 89 -8.57 -1.12 5.41
C PRO A 89 -8.02 -0.86 4.01
N VAL A 90 -6.95 -1.53 3.58
CA VAL A 90 -6.40 -1.37 2.22
C VAL A 90 -7.42 -1.77 1.17
N SER A 91 -8.16 -2.85 1.40
CA SER A 91 -9.27 -3.26 0.52
C SER A 91 -10.34 -2.17 0.40
N LYS A 92 -10.78 -1.57 1.52
CA LYS A 92 -11.87 -0.57 1.46
C LYS A 92 -11.42 0.81 1.01
N MET A 93 -10.27 1.28 1.50
CA MET A 93 -9.71 2.58 1.13
C MET A 93 -9.20 2.58 -0.31
N GLY A 94 -8.65 1.47 -0.80
CA GLY A 94 -8.27 1.30 -2.21
C GLY A 94 -9.46 1.41 -3.16
N GLN A 95 -10.59 0.77 -2.85
CA GLN A 95 -11.84 0.92 -3.61
C GLN A 95 -12.26 2.39 -3.71
N LEU A 96 -12.29 3.11 -2.57
CA LEU A 96 -12.67 4.53 -2.51
C LEU A 96 -11.67 5.44 -3.24
N ALA A 97 -10.37 5.19 -3.14
CA ALA A 97 -9.34 5.93 -3.85
C ALA A 97 -9.47 5.76 -5.38
N LEU A 98 -9.80 4.56 -5.86
CA LEU A 98 -9.99 4.29 -7.28
C LEU A 98 -11.30 4.86 -7.82
N TYR A 99 -12.37 4.86 -7.03
CA TYR A 99 -13.61 5.59 -7.36
C TYR A 99 -13.36 7.09 -7.56
N ASP A 100 -12.63 7.75 -6.64
CA ASP A 100 -12.37 9.19 -6.74
C ASP A 100 -11.42 9.53 -7.90
N ALA A 101 -10.42 8.67 -8.15
CA ALA A 101 -9.55 8.80 -9.32
C ALA A 101 -10.32 8.66 -10.64
N LEU A 102 -11.17 7.63 -10.76
CA LEU A 102 -12.01 7.40 -11.94
C LEU A 102 -13.01 8.54 -12.14
N GLN A 103 -13.72 8.97 -11.09
CA GLN A 103 -14.66 10.09 -11.14
C GLN A 103 -13.96 11.41 -11.53
N GLY A 104 -12.75 11.65 -11.00
CA GLY A 104 -11.93 12.83 -11.33
C GLY A 104 -11.46 12.84 -12.80
N LYS A 105 -11.21 11.66 -13.40
CA LYS A 105 -10.93 11.50 -14.83
C LYS A 105 -12.19 11.71 -15.66
N LEU A 106 -13.27 10.97 -15.41
CA LEU A 106 -14.54 11.05 -16.15
C LEU A 106 -15.11 12.48 -16.18
N SER A 107 -14.92 13.26 -15.12
CA SER A 107 -15.35 14.67 -15.05
C SER A 107 -14.63 15.60 -16.04
N ASN A 108 -13.42 15.23 -16.49
CA ASN A 108 -12.54 16.09 -17.29
C ASN A 108 -12.16 15.50 -18.67
N GLU A 109 -12.25 14.18 -18.81
CA GLU A 109 -11.79 13.38 -19.94
C GLU A 109 -12.79 12.26 -20.24
N ASP A 110 -12.78 11.74 -21.47
CA ASP A 110 -13.42 10.45 -21.78
C ASP A 110 -12.41 9.34 -21.45
N PHE A 111 -12.83 8.33 -20.68
CA PHE A 111 -11.93 7.32 -20.08
C PHE A 111 -12.53 5.92 -20.18
N ASP A 112 -11.91 5.06 -21.00
CA ASP A 112 -12.47 3.76 -21.40
C ASP A 112 -11.66 2.55 -20.88
N LEU A 113 -10.62 2.76 -20.06
CA LEU A 113 -9.70 1.68 -19.64
C LEU A 113 -10.38 0.70 -18.66
N PHE A 114 -11.11 1.22 -17.67
CA PHE A 114 -11.88 0.44 -16.72
C PHE A 114 -13.08 1.26 -16.20
N SER A 115 -14.10 0.55 -15.74
CA SER A 115 -15.37 1.06 -15.21
C SER A 115 -15.44 0.95 -13.69
N PHE A 116 -16.51 1.47 -13.08
CA PHE A 116 -16.82 1.24 -11.67
C PHE A 116 -17.07 -0.25 -11.38
N ASP A 117 -17.74 -0.97 -12.29
CA ASP A 117 -18.00 -2.41 -12.16
C ASP A 117 -16.70 -3.24 -12.17
N ASP A 118 -15.70 -2.82 -12.98
CA ASP A 118 -14.37 -3.44 -13.00
C ASP A 118 -13.64 -3.25 -11.64
N ILE A 119 -13.87 -2.14 -10.92
CA ILE A 119 -13.32 -1.91 -9.58
C ILE A 119 -13.98 -2.86 -8.57
N ASP A 120 -15.30 -3.00 -8.58
CA ASP A 120 -16.02 -3.87 -7.64
C ASP A 120 -15.67 -5.34 -7.85
N ALA A 121 -15.60 -5.79 -9.11
CA ALA A 121 -15.14 -7.12 -9.47
C ALA A 121 -13.70 -7.43 -9.01
N VAL A 122 -12.84 -6.42 -8.76
CA VAL A 122 -11.55 -6.60 -8.09
C VAL A 122 -11.76 -6.84 -6.60
N PHE A 123 -12.37 -5.88 -5.90
CA PHE A 123 -12.35 -5.84 -4.43
C PHE A 123 -13.23 -6.92 -3.79
N ASP A 124 -14.27 -7.40 -4.47
CA ASP A 124 -15.05 -8.58 -4.06
C ASP A 124 -14.22 -9.88 -4.08
N ARG A 125 -13.11 -9.92 -4.82
CA ARG A 125 -12.19 -11.08 -4.91
C ARG A 125 -10.93 -10.93 -4.05
N VAL A 126 -10.83 -9.87 -3.25
CA VAL A 126 -9.68 -9.63 -2.34
C VAL A 126 -9.83 -10.46 -1.06
N GLU A 127 -8.87 -11.33 -0.78
CA GLU A 127 -8.73 -12.04 0.49
C GLU A 127 -8.19 -11.07 1.55
N GLN A 128 -9.10 -10.57 2.38
CA GLN A 128 -8.79 -9.61 3.43
C GLN A 128 -8.09 -10.28 4.64
N LEU A 129 -6.93 -9.74 5.03
CA LEU A 129 -6.14 -10.21 6.17
C LEU A 129 -6.12 -9.19 7.33
N LYS A 130 -5.87 -9.67 8.55
CA LYS A 130 -5.52 -8.86 9.72
C LYS A 130 -4.01 -8.75 9.90
N TYR A 131 -3.51 -7.72 10.59
CA TYR A 131 -2.10 -7.66 10.96
C TYR A 131 -1.67 -8.87 11.79
N ASN A 132 -0.45 -9.35 11.58
CA ASN A 132 0.14 -10.56 12.17
C ASN A 132 -0.62 -11.87 11.86
N GLN A 133 -1.68 -11.83 11.05
CA GLN A 133 -2.34 -13.04 10.54
C GLN A 133 -1.45 -13.68 9.49
N THR A 134 -1.09 -14.94 9.70
CA THR A 134 -0.34 -15.74 8.72
C THR A 134 -1.33 -16.51 7.86
N ALA A 135 -1.33 -16.25 6.56
CA ALA A 135 -2.14 -16.97 5.56
C ALA A 135 -1.23 -17.88 4.71
N LEU A 136 -1.76 -19.04 4.29
CA LEU A 136 -1.08 -19.95 3.38
C LEU A 136 -1.51 -19.64 1.94
N LEU A 137 -0.55 -19.51 1.03
CA LEU A 137 -0.84 -19.30 -0.39
C LEU A 137 -1.55 -20.51 -1.01
N ARG A 138 -2.66 -20.28 -1.70
CA ARG A 138 -3.37 -21.32 -2.47
C ARG A 138 -2.53 -21.71 -3.70
N GLY A 139 -2.20 -23.00 -3.86
CA GLY A 139 -1.48 -23.52 -5.04
C GLY A 139 -0.15 -24.24 -4.77
N ASP A 140 0.12 -24.63 -3.53
CA ASP A 140 1.26 -25.45 -3.05
C ASP A 140 2.66 -24.80 -3.00
N ASN A 141 3.55 -25.45 -2.23
CA ASN A 141 4.94 -25.11 -1.81
C ASN A 141 5.14 -24.60 -0.37
N GLY A 142 4.09 -24.54 0.48
CA GLY A 142 4.26 -24.18 1.89
C GLY A 142 4.70 -22.73 2.12
N LEU A 143 4.38 -21.83 1.19
CA LEU A 143 4.61 -20.39 1.32
C LEU A 143 3.52 -19.74 2.19
N GLN A 144 3.96 -19.03 3.21
CA GLN A 144 3.15 -18.29 4.15
C GLN A 144 3.39 -16.79 3.98
N ILE A 145 2.32 -16.01 4.03
CA ILE A 145 2.34 -14.55 3.97
C ILE A 145 1.81 -13.98 5.29
N THR A 146 2.43 -12.93 5.80
CA THR A 146 2.01 -12.22 7.01
C THR A 146 2.07 -10.72 6.75
N ALA A 147 0.96 -10.01 6.96
CA ALA A 147 0.91 -8.55 6.90
C ALA A 147 1.35 -7.96 8.25
N LEU A 148 2.38 -7.10 8.26
CA LEU A 148 2.88 -6.35 9.41
C LEU A 148 2.52 -4.86 9.26
N PRO A 149 2.31 -4.09 10.34
CA PRO A 149 1.92 -2.69 10.22
C PRO A 149 3.05 -1.80 9.67
N ALA A 150 2.75 -0.99 8.65
CA ALA A 150 3.73 -0.09 8.01
C ALA A 150 3.62 1.38 8.45
N GLY A 151 2.48 1.82 9.00
CA GLY A 151 2.34 3.14 9.66
C GLY A 151 2.21 4.38 8.76
N HIS A 152 2.14 4.20 7.44
CA HIS A 152 2.02 5.31 6.47
C HIS A 152 0.57 5.70 6.14
N MET A 153 -0.27 4.73 5.77
CA MET A 153 -1.72 4.88 5.62
C MET A 153 -2.47 3.84 6.48
N LEU A 154 -3.78 4.03 6.68
CA LEU A 154 -4.63 3.09 7.42
C LEU A 154 -4.61 1.70 6.76
N GLY A 155 -4.32 0.67 7.55
CA GLY A 155 -4.14 -0.71 7.06
C GLY A 155 -2.84 -0.98 6.29
N GLY A 156 -2.02 0.03 6.02
CA GLY A 156 -0.81 -0.10 5.21
C GLY A 156 0.14 -1.15 5.75
N SER A 157 0.59 -2.08 4.90
CA SER A 157 1.26 -3.31 5.32
C SER A 157 2.65 -3.53 4.71
N ILE A 158 3.59 -3.93 5.57
CA ILE A 158 4.85 -4.59 5.21
C ILE A 158 4.54 -6.09 5.05
N TRP A 159 4.97 -6.71 3.96
CA TRP A 159 4.71 -8.12 3.69
C TRP A 159 5.91 -8.98 4.10
N ARG A 160 5.72 -9.83 5.12
CA ARG A 160 6.65 -10.91 5.46
C ARG A 160 6.22 -12.18 4.74
N ILE A 161 7.10 -12.71 3.91
CA ILE A 161 6.90 -13.92 3.12
C ILE A 161 7.89 -14.98 3.63
N THR A 162 7.38 -16.11 4.11
CA THR A 162 8.19 -17.18 4.68
C THR A 162 7.85 -18.50 4.00
N LYS A 163 8.86 -19.31 3.67
CA LYS A 163 8.65 -20.69 3.20
C LYS A 163 9.05 -21.65 4.31
N MET A 164 8.29 -22.74 4.48
CA MET A 164 8.54 -23.72 5.55
C MET A 164 9.97 -24.28 5.49
N GLY A 165 10.80 -23.90 6.48
CA GLY A 165 12.19 -24.35 6.61
C GLY A 165 13.24 -23.44 5.94
N ASP A 166 12.83 -22.39 5.23
CA ASP A 166 13.71 -21.39 4.64
C ASP A 166 13.75 -20.09 5.47
N GLU A 167 14.57 -19.14 5.02
CA GLU A 167 14.71 -17.81 5.63
C GLU A 167 13.64 -16.82 5.14
N GLU A 168 13.41 -15.78 5.94
CA GLU A 168 12.32 -14.80 5.71
C GLU A 168 12.66 -13.80 4.59
N ILE A 169 11.69 -13.52 3.72
CA ILE A 169 11.72 -12.42 2.76
C ILE A 169 10.80 -11.30 3.27
N VAL A 170 11.26 -10.06 3.25
CA VAL A 170 10.50 -8.89 3.72
C VAL A 170 10.39 -7.86 2.62
N TYR A 171 9.16 -7.55 2.22
CA TYR A 171 8.85 -6.46 1.29
C TYR A 171 8.28 -5.28 2.09
N ALA A 172 9.05 -4.21 2.18
CA ALA A 172 8.78 -3.04 3.02
C ALA A 172 8.99 -1.74 2.23
N VAL A 173 7.95 -1.25 1.58
CA VAL A 173 7.94 0.03 0.87
C VAL A 173 7.12 1.08 1.64
N ASP A 174 7.49 2.35 1.48
CA ASP A 174 6.76 3.54 1.97
C ASP A 174 6.50 3.58 3.49
N TYR A 175 7.23 2.80 4.28
CA TYR A 175 6.95 2.61 5.70
C TYR A 175 7.38 3.81 6.58
N ASN A 176 6.68 3.96 7.71
CA ASN A 176 6.87 5.07 8.65
C ASN A 176 7.15 4.58 10.06
N HIS A 177 8.38 4.74 10.53
CA HIS A 177 8.76 4.41 11.92
C HIS A 177 8.23 5.41 12.96
N LYS A 178 7.73 6.58 12.55
CA LYS A 178 7.24 7.61 13.49
C LYS A 178 5.79 7.37 13.84
N ARG A 179 5.46 7.57 15.11
CA ARG A 179 4.06 7.56 15.57
C ARG A 179 3.36 8.86 15.17
N GLU A 180 2.19 8.72 14.53
CA GLU A 180 1.37 9.83 14.05
C GLU A 180 0.25 10.18 15.07
N ARG A 181 -0.85 10.83 14.67
CA ARG A 181 -2.03 11.02 15.57
C ARG A 181 -2.87 9.77 15.47
N HIS A 182 -3.18 9.37 14.23
CA HIS A 182 -4.08 8.25 13.97
C HIS A 182 -3.40 6.89 13.76
N LEU A 183 -2.11 6.84 13.42
CA LEU A 183 -1.36 5.59 13.22
C LEU A 183 -0.20 5.41 14.21
N ASN A 184 0.07 4.16 14.53
CA ASN A 184 1.34 3.74 15.14
C ASN A 184 2.43 3.71 14.07
N GLY A 185 3.70 3.78 14.50
CA GLY A 185 4.82 3.55 13.60
C GLY A 185 4.95 2.07 13.21
N CYS A 186 5.68 1.80 12.13
CA CYS A 186 5.91 0.45 11.62
C CYS A 186 6.54 -0.47 12.65
N THR A 187 6.15 -1.75 12.66
CA THR A 187 6.82 -2.77 13.47
C THR A 187 7.36 -3.89 12.59
N PHE A 188 8.53 -4.39 12.98
CA PHE A 188 9.19 -5.55 12.38
C PHE A 188 9.16 -6.71 13.39
N ASP A 189 8.03 -6.85 14.09
CA ASP A 189 7.91 -7.78 15.21
C ASP A 189 7.95 -9.22 14.69
N GLY A 190 8.81 -10.04 15.30
CA GLY A 190 9.07 -11.40 14.84
C GLY A 190 9.92 -11.51 13.56
N VAL A 191 10.35 -10.39 12.95
CA VAL A 191 11.36 -10.39 11.88
C VAL A 191 12.75 -10.36 12.53
N GLY A 192 13.54 -11.40 12.25
CA GLY A 192 14.92 -11.51 12.72
C GLY A 192 15.91 -10.83 11.77
N ARG A 193 16.84 -11.62 11.25
CA ARG A 193 17.75 -11.24 10.17
C ARG A 193 17.21 -11.83 8.85
N PRO A 194 16.46 -11.08 8.03
CA PRO A 194 15.85 -11.64 6.82
C PRO A 194 16.90 -11.97 5.75
N ALA A 195 16.60 -12.97 4.92
CA ALA A 195 17.44 -13.35 3.78
C ALA A 195 17.46 -12.27 2.72
N LEU A 196 16.27 -11.77 2.38
CA LEU A 196 16.06 -10.72 1.40
C LEU A 196 15.13 -9.66 2.00
N MET A 197 15.61 -8.42 2.03
CA MET A 197 14.77 -7.25 2.26
C MET A 197 14.64 -6.47 0.96
N ILE A 198 13.42 -6.10 0.59
CA ILE A 198 13.11 -5.19 -0.51
C ILE A 198 12.62 -3.90 0.15
N THR A 199 13.32 -2.77 -0.07
CA THR A 199 13.05 -1.50 0.61
C THR A 199 13.01 -0.34 -0.37
N ASP A 200 12.21 0.70 -0.07
CA ASP A 200 12.24 1.93 -0.85
C ASP A 200 13.47 2.81 -0.51
N ALA A 201 13.90 3.64 -1.48
CA ALA A 201 14.87 4.71 -1.28
C ALA A 201 14.27 6.12 -1.50
N PHE A 202 12.94 6.27 -1.46
CA PHE A 202 12.26 7.52 -1.84
C PHE A 202 12.77 8.73 -1.03
N ASN A 203 12.87 8.56 0.29
CA ASN A 203 13.33 9.60 1.22
C ASN A 203 14.78 9.40 1.72
N ALA A 204 15.61 8.57 1.05
CA ALA A 204 16.97 8.26 1.53
C ALA A 204 17.93 9.46 1.67
N LEU A 205 17.68 10.54 0.91
CA LEU A 205 18.37 11.84 0.98
C LEU A 205 17.59 12.92 1.74
N TYR A 206 16.33 12.65 2.13
CA TYR A 206 15.44 13.65 2.71
C TYR A 206 15.46 13.60 4.24
N ASN A 207 15.77 14.75 4.84
CA ASN A 207 15.72 14.94 6.29
C ASN A 207 14.41 15.65 6.66
N GLN A 208 13.44 14.88 7.15
CA GLN A 208 12.12 15.38 7.50
C GLN A 208 12.17 16.32 8.73
N PRO A 209 11.47 17.48 8.72
CA PRO A 209 11.36 18.33 9.89
C PRO A 209 10.65 17.62 11.06
N ARG A 210 10.89 18.10 12.29
CA ARG A 210 10.17 17.58 13.46
C ARG A 210 8.68 17.86 13.33
N ARG A 211 7.85 16.83 13.52
CA ARG A 211 6.38 16.88 13.45
C ARG A 211 5.78 18.11 14.13
N LYS A 212 6.18 18.43 15.37
CA LYS A 212 5.69 19.60 16.11
C LYS A 212 5.88 20.91 15.30
N ASN A 213 7.08 21.13 14.76
CA ASN A 213 7.40 22.33 13.99
C ASN A 213 6.57 22.39 12.68
N ARG A 214 6.29 21.24 12.08
CA ARG A 214 5.48 21.11 10.87
C ARG A 214 4.01 21.41 11.14
N ASP A 215 3.43 20.84 12.20
CA ASP A 215 2.08 21.11 12.66
C ASP A 215 1.92 22.62 12.97
N GLU A 216 2.89 23.22 13.67
CA GLU A 216 2.94 24.67 13.94
C GLU A 216 3.05 25.51 12.64
N GLN A 217 3.86 25.10 11.68
CA GLN A 217 3.99 25.79 10.38
C GLN A 217 2.65 25.77 9.62
N LEU A 218 1.98 24.62 9.52
CA LEU A 218 0.69 24.49 8.86
C LEU A 218 -0.35 25.44 9.48
N VAL A 219 -0.49 25.42 10.81
CA VAL A 219 -1.47 26.26 11.52
C VAL A 219 -1.19 27.74 11.33
N ASN A 220 0.08 28.17 11.40
CA ASN A 220 0.44 29.57 11.22
C ASN A 220 0.13 30.08 9.78
N GLN A 221 0.34 29.23 8.77
CA GLN A 221 0.04 29.59 7.37
C GLN A 221 -1.47 29.64 7.09
N LEU A 222 -2.24 28.70 7.64
CA LEU A 222 -3.70 28.73 7.56
C LEU A 222 -4.26 29.96 8.30
N VAL A 223 -3.90 30.16 9.57
CA VAL A 223 -4.41 31.29 10.39
C VAL A 223 -4.08 32.65 9.78
N SER A 224 -2.89 32.84 9.21
CA SER A 224 -2.52 34.12 8.57
C SER A 224 -3.34 34.39 7.30
N THR A 225 -3.47 33.40 6.41
CA THR A 225 -4.23 33.54 5.16
C THR A 225 -5.72 33.78 5.41
N MET A 226 -6.30 33.08 6.39
CA MET A 226 -7.71 33.24 6.75
C MET A 226 -7.98 34.61 7.40
N ARG A 227 -7.01 35.19 8.13
CA ARG A 227 -7.06 36.57 8.63
C ARG A 227 -6.92 37.62 7.53
N ASP A 228 -6.17 37.35 6.47
CA ASP A 228 -6.11 38.17 5.25
C ASP A 228 -7.40 38.08 4.41
N GLY A 229 -8.33 37.17 4.78
CA GLY A 229 -9.59 36.95 4.08
C GLY A 229 -9.46 36.14 2.78
N GLY A 230 -8.36 35.41 2.60
CA GLY A 230 -8.16 34.48 1.49
C GLY A 230 -8.63 33.06 1.81
N ASP A 231 -8.93 32.29 0.77
CA ASP A 231 -9.25 30.87 0.87
C ASP A 231 -7.98 30.00 0.81
N CYS A 232 -7.99 28.87 1.55
CA CYS A 232 -6.85 27.96 1.65
C CYS A 232 -7.18 26.61 1.00
N LEU A 233 -6.48 26.27 -0.09
CA LEU A 233 -6.48 24.95 -0.69
C LEU A 233 -5.37 24.10 -0.06
N VAL A 234 -5.73 22.93 0.47
CA VAL A 234 -4.79 21.93 0.98
C VAL A 234 -4.93 20.70 0.11
N VAL A 235 -3.92 20.43 -0.71
CA VAL A 235 -3.91 19.33 -1.67
C VAL A 235 -3.42 18.07 -0.96
N ILE A 236 -4.26 17.03 -0.95
CA ILE A 236 -4.02 15.78 -0.24
C ILE A 236 -4.57 14.56 -1.03
N ASP A 237 -4.35 13.35 -0.53
CA ASP A 237 -4.89 12.12 -1.11
C ASP A 237 -6.35 11.89 -0.71
N THR A 238 -7.00 10.88 -1.32
CA THR A 238 -8.42 10.61 -1.10
C THR A 238 -8.73 9.92 0.23
N ALA A 239 -7.91 8.95 0.67
CA ALA A 239 -8.34 7.97 1.68
C ALA A 239 -7.30 7.59 2.76
N GLY A 240 -6.03 8.01 2.63
CA GLY A 240 -4.94 7.70 3.56
C GLY A 240 -4.54 8.89 4.44
N ARG A 241 -3.68 9.77 3.91
CA ARG A 241 -3.07 10.89 4.66
C ARG A 241 -4.09 11.96 5.05
N VAL A 242 -5.18 12.10 4.29
CA VAL A 242 -6.31 12.97 4.62
C VAL A 242 -6.86 12.72 6.03
N LEU A 243 -6.81 11.48 6.53
CA LEU A 243 -7.26 11.13 7.88
C LEU A 243 -6.39 11.76 8.98
N GLU A 244 -5.08 11.88 8.77
CA GLU A 244 -4.17 12.58 9.71
C GLU A 244 -4.46 14.08 9.73
N LEU A 245 -4.65 14.72 8.56
CA LEU A 245 -4.93 16.16 8.49
C LEU A 245 -6.35 16.53 8.94
N ALA A 246 -7.36 15.76 8.56
CA ALA A 246 -8.73 15.99 8.99
C ALA A 246 -8.85 15.90 10.52
N HIS A 247 -8.24 14.88 11.13
CA HIS A 247 -8.19 14.72 12.59
C HIS A 247 -7.33 15.77 13.30
N LEU A 248 -6.18 16.18 12.71
CA LEU A 248 -5.36 17.29 13.21
C LEU A 248 -6.14 18.62 13.21
N LEU A 249 -6.79 18.96 12.09
CA LEU A 249 -7.49 20.23 11.94
C LEU A 249 -8.78 20.27 12.76
N ASP A 250 -9.55 19.18 12.86
CA ASP A 250 -10.74 19.13 13.72
C ASP A 250 -10.38 19.35 15.19
N GLN A 251 -9.28 18.75 15.70
CA GLN A 251 -8.76 19.03 17.04
C GLN A 251 -8.39 20.49 17.27
N LEU A 252 -7.90 21.19 16.24
CA LEU A 252 -7.51 22.60 16.30
C LEU A 252 -8.71 23.55 16.17
N TRP A 253 -9.71 23.18 15.37
CA TRP A 253 -10.97 23.94 15.24
C TRP A 253 -11.82 23.86 16.51
N GLN A 254 -11.77 22.73 17.22
CA GLN A 254 -12.40 22.58 18.54
C GLN A 254 -11.68 23.36 19.66
N ASN A 255 -10.44 23.83 19.46
CA ASN A 255 -9.72 24.60 20.47
C ASN A 255 -10.25 26.06 20.54
N PRO A 256 -10.88 26.49 21.66
CA PRO A 256 -11.45 27.83 21.78
C PRO A 256 -10.41 28.96 21.71
N GLU A 257 -9.15 28.69 22.08
CA GLU A 257 -8.08 29.72 22.07
C GLU A 257 -7.69 30.14 20.65
N ALA A 258 -7.91 29.27 19.65
CA ALA A 258 -7.51 29.54 18.26
C ALA A 258 -8.50 30.44 17.50
N LEU A 259 -9.74 30.60 17.98
CA LEU A 259 -10.86 31.27 17.30
C LEU A 259 -11.18 30.74 15.89
N LEU A 260 -10.63 29.56 15.53
CA LEU A 260 -10.76 28.93 14.21
C LEU A 260 -12.18 28.44 13.91
N SER A 261 -12.99 28.18 14.94
CA SER A 261 -14.41 27.82 14.84
C SER A 261 -15.30 28.86 14.14
N THR A 262 -14.78 30.06 13.88
CA THR A 262 -15.44 31.09 13.05
C THR A 262 -15.30 30.85 11.54
N TYR A 263 -14.41 29.94 11.13
CA TYR A 263 -14.09 29.64 9.74
C TYR A 263 -14.53 28.25 9.32
N ASN A 264 -14.93 28.10 8.05
CA ASN A 264 -15.36 26.82 7.51
C ASN A 264 -14.15 25.94 7.17
N LEU A 265 -14.22 24.67 7.58
CA LEU A 265 -13.28 23.62 7.22
C LEU A 265 -14.05 22.56 6.41
N VAL A 266 -13.58 22.28 5.19
CA VAL A 266 -14.26 21.41 4.23
C VAL A 266 -13.32 20.31 3.75
N MET A 267 -13.82 19.09 3.62
CA MET A 267 -13.19 17.99 2.90
C MET A 267 -13.96 17.79 1.59
N LEU A 268 -13.26 17.89 0.46
CA LEU A 268 -13.82 17.79 -0.89
C LEU A 268 -13.19 16.61 -1.64
N SER A 269 -14.03 15.61 -1.86
CA SER A 269 -13.76 14.39 -2.65
C SER A 269 -15.12 13.80 -3.02
N SER A 270 -15.21 13.08 -4.15
CA SER A 270 -16.48 12.45 -4.57
C SER A 270 -16.96 11.40 -3.55
N VAL A 271 -16.03 10.83 -2.78
CA VAL A 271 -16.25 9.80 -1.76
C VAL A 271 -15.99 10.27 -0.33
N ALA A 272 -15.92 11.59 -0.09
CA ALA A 272 -15.48 12.17 1.18
C ALA A 272 -16.18 11.58 2.42
N SER A 273 -17.51 11.49 2.38
CA SER A 273 -18.29 10.93 3.50
C SER A 273 -18.01 9.43 3.70
N SER A 274 -17.89 8.67 2.62
CA SER A 274 -17.60 7.23 2.67
C SER A 274 -16.20 6.92 3.23
N VAL A 275 -15.21 7.78 2.98
CA VAL A 275 -13.85 7.66 3.56
C VAL A 275 -13.89 7.85 5.08
N ILE A 276 -14.61 8.88 5.55
CA ILE A 276 -14.79 9.12 6.99
C ILE A 276 -15.57 7.98 7.65
N GLU A 277 -16.60 7.43 7.00
CA GLU A 277 -17.36 6.31 7.55
C GLU A 277 -16.54 5.00 7.60
N ALA A 278 -15.76 4.72 6.57
CA ALA A 278 -14.81 3.61 6.58
C ALA A 278 -13.80 3.76 7.74
N ALA A 279 -13.24 4.96 7.95
CA ALA A 279 -12.34 5.24 9.05
C ALA A 279 -13.01 5.07 10.43
N LYS A 280 -14.26 5.54 10.61
CA LYS A 280 -15.03 5.34 11.86
C LYS A 280 -15.19 3.86 12.21
N SER A 281 -15.43 2.99 11.22
CA SER A 281 -15.61 1.55 11.43
C SER A 281 -14.32 0.79 11.75
N GLN A 282 -13.15 1.34 11.42
CA GLN A 282 -11.86 0.65 11.44
C GLN A 282 -10.93 1.09 12.59
N ILE A 283 -11.48 1.48 13.75
CA ILE A 283 -10.71 1.92 14.92
C ILE A 283 -9.67 0.88 15.40
N GLU A 284 -9.95 -0.42 15.27
CA GLU A 284 -9.01 -1.50 15.66
C GLU A 284 -7.66 -1.46 14.88
N TRP A 285 -7.62 -0.75 13.75
CA TRP A 285 -6.44 -0.57 12.89
C TRP A 285 -5.61 0.69 13.21
N MET A 286 -6.12 1.53 14.11
CA MET A 286 -5.56 2.83 14.45
C MET A 286 -4.63 2.77 15.67
N ALA A 287 -3.92 3.85 15.95
CA ALA A 287 -2.99 3.95 17.07
C ALA A 287 -3.64 3.63 18.43
N ASP A 288 -2.94 2.94 19.33
CA ASP A 288 -3.47 2.60 20.67
C ASP A 288 -3.80 3.83 21.55
N LYS A 289 -3.46 5.05 21.13
CA LYS A 289 -4.05 6.26 21.74
C LYS A 289 -5.51 6.43 21.31
N ILE A 290 -5.81 6.37 20.01
CA ILE A 290 -7.17 6.46 19.47
C ILE A 290 -8.06 5.34 20.02
N GLN A 291 -7.53 4.11 20.10
CA GLN A 291 -8.27 2.99 20.68
C GLN A 291 -8.64 3.25 22.15
N ARG A 292 -7.69 3.68 23.00
CA ARG A 292 -7.96 4.04 24.40
C ARG A 292 -8.86 5.26 24.56
N ASP A 293 -8.71 6.27 23.71
CA ASP A 293 -9.57 7.46 23.71
C ASP A 293 -11.03 7.06 23.37
N PHE A 294 -11.22 6.08 22.48
CA PHE A 294 -12.54 5.50 22.17
C PHE A 294 -13.09 4.62 23.30
N GLU A 295 -12.31 3.69 23.85
CA GLU A 295 -12.69 2.82 24.98
C GLU A 295 -13.15 3.63 26.21
N THR A 296 -12.43 4.71 26.51
CA THR A 296 -12.71 5.55 27.69
C THR A 296 -13.78 6.61 27.44
N GLY A 297 -13.73 7.30 26.29
CA GLY A 297 -14.64 8.40 25.97
C GLY A 297 -15.97 7.97 25.34
N ARG A 298 -16.04 6.77 24.75
CA ARG A 298 -17.16 6.26 23.91
C ARG A 298 -17.57 7.21 22.77
N VAL A 299 -16.65 8.06 22.32
CA VAL A 299 -16.83 8.97 21.18
C VAL A 299 -15.83 8.57 20.12
N ASN A 300 -16.32 8.29 18.91
CA ASN A 300 -15.47 7.94 17.78
C ASN A 300 -14.54 9.12 17.42
N PRO A 301 -13.20 8.96 17.41
CA PRO A 301 -12.27 10.05 17.08
C PRO A 301 -12.34 10.55 15.62
N PHE A 302 -13.06 9.85 14.76
CA PHE A 302 -13.41 10.25 13.39
C PHE A 302 -14.86 10.74 13.23
N HIS A 303 -15.59 10.95 14.34
CA HIS A 303 -16.78 11.79 14.34
C HIS A 303 -16.36 13.27 14.37
N LEU A 304 -15.89 13.74 13.20
CA LEU A 304 -15.41 15.11 12.99
C LEU A 304 -16.59 16.08 13.09
N LYS A 305 -16.46 17.12 13.92
CA LYS A 305 -17.54 18.07 14.21
C LYS A 305 -17.44 19.37 13.43
N SER A 306 -16.22 19.73 13.02
CA SER A 306 -15.90 20.98 12.32
C SER A 306 -15.59 20.76 10.84
N VAL A 307 -15.23 19.54 10.44
CA VAL A 307 -15.03 19.18 9.03
C VAL A 307 -16.38 18.90 8.37
N ARG A 308 -16.74 19.71 7.37
CA ARG A 308 -17.88 19.45 6.48
C ARG A 308 -17.41 18.63 5.28
N CYS A 309 -18.02 17.48 5.00
CA CYS A 309 -17.80 16.78 3.75
C CYS A 309 -18.62 17.44 2.63
N CYS A 310 -18.01 17.63 1.46
CA CYS A 310 -18.68 18.10 0.25
C CYS A 310 -18.28 17.22 -0.94
N HIS A 311 -19.21 17.03 -1.88
CA HIS A 311 -19.06 16.05 -2.98
C HIS A 311 -19.00 16.71 -4.37
N SER A 312 -19.18 18.04 -4.45
CA SER A 312 -19.12 18.80 -5.69
C SER A 312 -18.69 20.24 -5.47
N LEU A 313 -18.13 20.89 -6.50
CA LEU A 313 -17.83 22.33 -6.48
C LEU A 313 -19.08 23.19 -6.24
N ASN A 314 -20.25 22.76 -6.73
CA ASN A 314 -21.51 23.46 -6.49
C ASN A 314 -21.91 23.48 -5.02
N GLU A 315 -21.58 22.43 -4.27
CA GLU A 315 -21.79 22.39 -2.83
C GLU A 315 -20.76 23.28 -2.11
N LEU A 316 -19.48 23.18 -2.47
CA LEU A 316 -18.42 24.01 -1.91
C LEU A 316 -18.68 25.51 -2.12
N ASN A 317 -19.21 25.91 -3.28
CA ASN A 317 -19.51 27.31 -3.59
C ASN A 317 -20.63 27.90 -2.73
N ARG A 318 -21.45 27.06 -2.06
CA ARG A 318 -22.41 27.50 -1.03
C ARG A 318 -21.74 27.77 0.32
N VAL A 319 -20.50 27.30 0.53
CA VAL A 319 -19.73 27.54 1.75
C VAL A 319 -19.03 28.90 1.69
N ARG A 320 -19.39 29.76 2.64
CA ARG A 320 -18.86 31.12 2.77
C ARG A 320 -17.34 31.14 2.97
N SER A 321 -16.67 32.03 2.23
CA SER A 321 -15.26 32.39 2.44
C SER A 321 -15.08 33.36 3.64
N PRO A 322 -13.91 33.36 4.31
CA PRO A 322 -12.76 32.50 4.05
C PRO A 322 -12.98 31.07 4.56
N LYS A 323 -12.50 30.08 3.80
CA LYS A 323 -12.62 28.63 4.06
C LYS A 323 -11.31 27.88 3.79
N VAL A 324 -11.11 26.79 4.52
CA VAL A 324 -10.02 25.82 4.30
C VAL A 324 -10.61 24.57 3.65
N VAL A 325 -10.03 24.12 2.54
CA VAL A 325 -10.51 22.97 1.76
C VAL A 325 -9.41 21.92 1.64
N LEU A 326 -9.63 20.74 2.20
CA LEU A 326 -8.86 19.54 1.92
C LEU A 326 -9.40 18.94 0.60
N ALA A 327 -8.65 19.05 -0.49
CA ALA A 327 -9.07 18.57 -1.81
C ALA A 327 -8.25 17.35 -2.23
N SER A 328 -8.92 16.30 -2.74
CA SER A 328 -8.27 15.09 -3.23
C SER A 328 -7.52 15.29 -4.55
N GLY A 329 -6.37 14.60 -4.69
CA GLY A 329 -5.51 14.55 -5.87
C GLY A 329 -4.15 15.23 -5.65
N LEU A 330 -3.16 14.51 -5.10
CA LEU A 330 -1.79 14.97 -4.81
C LEU A 330 -0.96 15.37 -6.06
N ASP A 331 -1.32 14.78 -7.18
CA ASP A 331 -0.79 15.00 -8.52
C ASP A 331 -1.32 16.28 -9.17
N MET A 332 -2.56 16.64 -8.83
CA MET A 332 -3.32 17.73 -9.45
C MET A 332 -3.45 17.58 -10.97
N GLU A 333 -3.37 16.36 -11.52
CA GLU A 333 -3.62 16.13 -12.95
C GLU A 333 -5.12 15.93 -13.27
N SER A 334 -5.95 15.61 -12.29
CA SER A 334 -7.42 15.51 -12.46
C SER A 334 -8.16 15.69 -11.13
N GLY A 335 -9.48 15.92 -11.20
CA GLY A 335 -10.33 16.06 -10.02
C GLY A 335 -10.24 17.42 -9.33
N PHE A 336 -10.83 17.50 -8.14
CA PHE A 336 -11.15 18.77 -7.48
C PHE A 336 -9.93 19.61 -7.09
N SER A 337 -8.78 19.00 -6.76
CA SER A 337 -7.56 19.77 -6.44
C SER A 337 -7.06 20.57 -7.64
N ARG A 338 -7.18 20.03 -8.87
CA ARG A 338 -6.83 20.72 -10.12
C ARG A 338 -7.81 21.86 -10.38
N GLU A 339 -9.11 21.58 -10.34
CA GLU A 339 -10.16 22.56 -10.67
C GLU A 339 -10.11 23.76 -9.71
N LEU A 340 -10.03 23.51 -8.39
CA LEU A 340 -9.88 24.58 -7.40
C LEU A 340 -8.60 25.38 -7.55
N PHE A 341 -7.49 24.71 -7.89
CA PHE A 341 -6.24 25.42 -8.12
C PHE A 341 -6.33 26.37 -9.32
N LEU A 342 -6.96 25.94 -10.42
CA LEU A 342 -7.16 26.78 -11.61
C LEU A 342 -7.96 28.05 -11.27
N ASP A 343 -9.02 27.93 -10.48
CA ASP A 343 -9.84 29.07 -10.05
C ASP A 343 -9.10 29.98 -9.05
N TRP A 344 -8.38 29.41 -8.08
CA TRP A 344 -7.85 30.16 -6.93
C TRP A 344 -6.42 30.67 -7.11
N CYS A 345 -5.67 30.15 -8.10
CA CYS A 345 -4.26 30.50 -8.27
C CYS A 345 -3.99 31.97 -8.66
N ILE A 346 -4.99 32.68 -9.17
CA ILE A 346 -4.89 34.07 -9.65
C ILE A 346 -5.03 35.10 -8.51
N ASP A 347 -5.67 34.75 -7.39
CA ASP A 347 -5.81 35.67 -6.25
C ASP A 347 -4.60 35.59 -5.31
N THR A 348 -3.94 36.73 -5.05
CA THR A 348 -2.77 36.84 -4.17
C THR A 348 -3.09 36.62 -2.69
N ARG A 349 -4.37 36.72 -2.30
CA ARG A 349 -4.83 36.45 -0.94
C ARG A 349 -4.93 34.96 -0.66
N ASN A 350 -5.23 34.15 -1.67
CA ASN A 350 -5.40 32.72 -1.54
C ASN A 350 -4.07 31.99 -1.31
N MET A 351 -4.15 30.79 -0.74
CA MET A 351 -2.99 29.93 -0.52
C MET A 351 -3.27 28.51 -1.01
N CYS A 352 -2.26 27.89 -1.64
CA CYS A 352 -2.22 26.47 -1.95
C CYS A 352 -1.09 25.81 -1.16
N ILE A 353 -1.44 24.82 -0.34
CA ILE A 353 -0.51 24.00 0.45
C ILE A 353 -0.50 22.60 -0.15
N ILE A 354 0.68 22.13 -0.55
CA ILE A 354 0.88 20.77 -1.08
C ILE A 354 1.46 19.91 0.03
N THR A 355 0.81 18.77 0.29
CA THR A 355 1.09 17.94 1.48
C THR A 355 1.96 16.72 1.19
N GLY A 356 2.17 16.36 -0.07
CA GLY A 356 3.05 15.26 -0.46
C GLY A 356 3.53 15.36 -1.91
N ARG A 357 4.63 14.67 -2.23
CA ARG A 357 5.17 14.57 -3.59
C ARG A 357 4.42 13.53 -4.42
N SER A 358 4.10 13.90 -5.64
CA SER A 358 3.55 13.07 -6.72
C SER A 358 4.60 12.84 -7.82
N SER A 359 4.22 12.21 -8.95
CA SER A 359 5.19 11.89 -10.01
C SER A 359 5.93 13.14 -10.55
N ASP A 360 7.18 12.98 -10.99
CA ASP A 360 8.03 14.10 -11.44
C ASP A 360 7.44 14.90 -12.61
N SER A 361 6.49 14.30 -13.34
CA SER A 361 5.82 14.89 -14.48
C SER A 361 4.55 15.68 -14.13
N SER A 362 4.04 15.57 -12.90
CA SER A 362 2.74 16.10 -12.45
C SER A 362 2.72 17.63 -12.31
N LEU A 363 1.53 18.23 -12.15
CA LEU A 363 1.37 19.62 -11.73
C LEU A 363 1.86 19.81 -10.29
N GLY A 364 1.51 18.90 -9.38
CA GLY A 364 1.95 18.92 -7.98
C GLY A 364 3.47 19.04 -7.83
N SER A 365 4.26 18.20 -8.53
CA SER A 365 5.72 18.24 -8.49
C SER A 365 6.30 19.56 -8.99
N LYS A 366 5.70 20.16 -10.04
CA LYS A 366 6.10 21.48 -10.56
C LYS A 366 5.83 22.60 -9.53
N LEU A 367 4.68 22.54 -8.85
CA LEU A 367 4.30 23.52 -7.83
C LEU A 367 5.14 23.39 -6.54
N ILE A 368 5.55 22.17 -6.15
CA ILE A 368 6.51 21.97 -5.05
C ILE A 368 7.84 22.64 -5.38
N LYS A 369 8.42 22.35 -6.56
CA LYS A 369 9.67 22.97 -7.03
C LYS A 369 9.55 24.51 -7.08
N MET A 370 8.38 25.02 -7.43
CA MET A 370 8.08 26.46 -7.42
C MET A 370 8.00 27.05 -6.00
N ALA A 371 7.36 26.37 -5.05
CA ALA A 371 7.29 26.77 -3.65
C ALA A 371 8.68 26.79 -3.00
N GLU A 372 9.50 25.76 -3.22
CA GLU A 372 10.88 25.69 -2.72
C GLU A 372 11.76 26.84 -3.25
N LEU A 373 11.59 27.23 -4.53
CA LEU A 373 12.28 28.39 -5.10
C LEU A 373 11.82 29.72 -4.47
N ARG A 374 10.52 29.86 -4.17
CA ARG A 374 9.94 31.03 -3.50
C ARG A 374 10.44 31.15 -2.06
N ASP A 375 10.39 30.08 -1.28
CA ASP A 375 10.89 30.04 0.10
C ASP A 375 12.41 30.30 0.15
N ALA A 376 13.16 29.80 -0.83
CA ALA A 376 14.59 30.11 -1.01
C ALA A 376 14.88 31.52 -1.57
N LYS A 377 13.86 32.35 -1.84
CA LYS A 377 13.95 33.70 -2.46
C LYS A 377 14.74 33.73 -3.77
N LYS A 378 14.70 32.63 -4.53
CA LYS A 378 15.33 32.51 -5.85
C LYS A 378 14.40 33.07 -6.94
N PRO A 379 14.92 33.53 -8.09
CA PRO A 379 14.09 33.92 -9.21
C PRO A 379 13.26 32.71 -9.68
N CYS A 380 11.94 32.84 -9.64
CA CYS A 380 10.99 31.87 -10.15
C CYS A 380 10.12 32.51 -11.24
N ASN A 381 9.79 31.74 -12.27
CA ASN A 381 8.80 32.18 -13.25
C ASN A 381 7.41 31.92 -12.67
N ASN A 382 6.59 32.96 -12.52
CA ASN A 382 5.22 32.83 -12.01
C ASN A 382 4.24 32.24 -13.02
N THR A 383 4.63 32.02 -14.28
CA THR A 383 3.76 31.43 -15.30
C THR A 383 4.05 29.95 -15.55
N ILE A 384 2.99 29.14 -15.54
CA ILE A 384 3.04 27.70 -15.86
C ILE A 384 2.20 27.46 -17.12
N ALA A 385 2.76 26.72 -18.09
CA ALA A 385 2.01 26.24 -19.24
C ALA A 385 1.32 24.92 -18.89
N LEU A 386 -0.01 24.88 -18.99
CA LEU A 386 -0.83 23.72 -18.63
C LEU A 386 -1.84 23.39 -19.73
N GLU A 387 -2.14 22.10 -19.82
CA GLU A 387 -3.21 21.58 -20.66
C GLU A 387 -4.45 21.47 -19.78
N ILE A 388 -5.39 22.39 -19.96
CA ILE A 388 -6.68 22.39 -19.25
C ILE A 388 -7.63 21.51 -20.06
N LYS A 389 -8.15 20.47 -19.42
CA LYS A 389 -9.21 19.61 -19.96
C LYS A 389 -10.49 19.96 -19.20
N GLN A 390 -11.60 20.05 -19.92
CA GLN A 390 -12.90 20.43 -19.35
C GLN A 390 -14.03 19.75 -20.13
N ARG A 391 -14.94 19.10 -19.42
CA ARG A 391 -16.18 18.58 -19.98
C ARG A 391 -17.21 19.71 -20.12
N VAL A 392 -17.76 19.89 -21.33
CA VAL A 392 -18.69 20.97 -21.69
C VAL A 392 -19.93 20.36 -22.33
N LYS A 393 -21.12 20.92 -22.06
CA LYS A 393 -22.39 20.48 -22.67
C LYS A 393 -22.36 20.70 -24.20
N LEU A 394 -23.00 19.81 -24.93
CA LEU A 394 -23.22 19.94 -26.37
C LEU A 394 -24.34 20.95 -26.62
N ASP A 395 -24.08 21.94 -27.47
CA ASP A 395 -25.02 23.00 -27.83
C ASP A 395 -25.27 23.03 -29.35
N GLY A 396 -26.48 23.44 -29.76
CA GLY A 396 -26.82 23.71 -31.15
C GLY A 396 -26.78 22.48 -32.07
N LEU A 397 -26.06 22.60 -33.19
CA LEU A 397 -26.02 21.57 -34.25
C LEU A 397 -25.37 20.25 -33.80
N GLU A 398 -24.40 20.31 -32.88
CA GLU A 398 -23.75 19.11 -32.34
C GLU A 398 -24.72 18.29 -31.48
N LEU A 399 -25.57 18.97 -30.70
CA LEU A 399 -26.61 18.34 -29.89
C LEU A 399 -27.68 17.67 -30.78
N ALA A 400 -28.11 18.35 -31.85
CA ALA A 400 -29.04 17.79 -32.82
C ALA A 400 -28.48 16.53 -33.51
N ALA A 401 -27.24 16.59 -34.01
CA ALA A 401 -26.57 15.45 -34.63
C ALA A 401 -26.36 14.27 -33.65
N PHE A 402 -26.09 14.55 -32.37
CA PHE A 402 -26.02 13.52 -31.34
C PHE A 402 -27.37 12.82 -31.14
N PHE A 403 -28.48 13.57 -31.04
CA PHE A 403 -29.81 13.00 -30.91
C PHE A 403 -30.24 12.20 -32.16
N GLU A 404 -29.91 12.68 -33.38
CA GLU A 404 -30.16 11.93 -34.61
C GLU A 404 -29.37 10.61 -34.65
N LYS A 405 -28.08 10.64 -34.30
CA LYS A 405 -27.25 9.43 -34.22
C LYS A 405 -27.80 8.44 -33.20
N ARG A 406 -28.16 8.90 -31.99
CA ARG A 406 -28.71 8.03 -30.94
C ARG A 406 -30.09 7.47 -31.31
N LYS A 407 -30.91 8.24 -32.02
CA LYS A 407 -32.20 7.77 -32.56
C LYS A 407 -32.00 6.65 -33.59
N ALA A 408 -31.03 6.80 -34.50
CA ALA A 408 -30.67 5.76 -35.46
C ALA A 408 -30.12 4.49 -34.76
N GLU A 409 -29.23 4.64 -33.78
CA GLU A 409 -28.71 3.52 -32.96
C GLU A 409 -29.83 2.79 -32.20
N HIS A 410 -30.79 3.52 -31.63
CA HIS A 410 -31.94 2.95 -30.95
C HIS A 410 -32.90 2.23 -31.92
N GLU A 411 -33.15 2.79 -33.11
CA GLU A 411 -33.92 2.11 -34.17
C GLU A 411 -33.23 0.83 -34.66
N GLU A 412 -31.90 0.83 -34.76
CA GLU A 412 -31.11 -0.36 -35.10
C GLU A 412 -31.13 -1.42 -33.98
N ALA A 413 -30.99 -1.00 -32.72
CA ALA A 413 -31.11 -1.87 -31.55
C ALA A 413 -32.51 -2.49 -31.45
N LYS A 414 -33.57 -1.72 -31.72
CA LYS A 414 -34.96 -2.20 -31.76
C LYS A 414 -35.16 -3.24 -32.88
N LYS A 415 -34.58 -3.03 -34.07
CA LYS A 415 -34.56 -4.01 -35.16
C LYS A 415 -33.83 -5.30 -34.74
N LYS A 416 -32.62 -5.20 -34.18
CA LYS A 416 -31.84 -6.35 -33.68
C LYS A 416 -32.56 -7.13 -32.57
N ARG A 417 -33.26 -6.44 -31.65
CA ARG A 417 -34.05 -7.08 -30.58
C ARG A 417 -35.31 -7.78 -31.13
N GLN A 418 -35.97 -7.19 -32.12
CA GLN A 418 -37.08 -7.84 -32.84
C GLN A 418 -36.59 -9.06 -33.64
N GLU A 419 -35.43 -8.99 -34.28
CA GLU A 419 -34.81 -10.10 -35.00
C GLU A 419 -34.40 -11.24 -34.06
N MET A 420 -33.81 -10.93 -32.89
CA MET A 420 -33.54 -11.94 -31.86
C MET A 420 -34.83 -12.57 -31.30
N LYS A 421 -35.90 -11.79 -31.08
CA LYS A 421 -37.21 -12.36 -30.68
C LYS A 421 -37.75 -13.32 -31.75
N ARG A 422 -37.81 -12.90 -33.03
CA ARG A 422 -38.28 -13.75 -34.14
C ARG A 422 -37.42 -14.99 -34.35
N ARG A 423 -36.10 -14.90 -34.12
CA ARG A 423 -35.20 -16.04 -34.14
C ARG A 423 -35.51 -17.02 -33.01
N LYS A 424 -35.69 -16.51 -31.78
CA LYS A 424 -36.04 -17.33 -30.62
C LYS A 424 -37.40 -18.01 -30.77
N GLU A 425 -38.41 -17.28 -31.25
CA GLU A 425 -39.73 -17.83 -31.61
C GLU A 425 -39.61 -18.93 -32.68
N ARG A 426 -38.75 -18.75 -33.69
CA ARG A 426 -38.53 -19.77 -34.73
C ARG A 426 -37.84 -21.02 -34.18
N ASP A 427 -36.86 -20.84 -33.29
CA ASP A 427 -36.13 -21.94 -32.68
C ASP A 427 -37.03 -22.69 -31.67
N GLU A 428 -37.91 -21.99 -30.93
CA GLU A 428 -38.96 -22.59 -30.08
C GLU A 428 -40.02 -23.39 -30.88
N ILE A 429 -40.44 -22.89 -32.06
CA ILE A 429 -41.36 -23.62 -32.97
C ILE A 429 -40.70 -24.88 -33.57
N LEU A 430 -39.38 -24.86 -33.77
CA LEU A 430 -38.64 -26.03 -34.26
C LEU A 430 -38.56 -27.12 -33.18
N ASP A 431 -38.29 -26.75 -31.92
CA ASP A 431 -38.25 -27.68 -30.80
C ASP A 431 -39.62 -28.33 -30.49
N GLU A 432 -40.75 -27.64 -30.72
CA GLU A 432 -42.09 -28.27 -30.60
C GLU A 432 -42.38 -29.30 -31.71
N SER A 433 -41.71 -29.21 -32.86
CA SER A 433 -41.98 -30.04 -34.03
C SER A 433 -41.32 -31.44 -34.02
N ASP A 434 -40.43 -31.70 -33.06
CA ASP A 434 -39.76 -32.99 -32.83
C ASP A 434 -40.51 -33.89 -31.82
N SER A 435 -41.82 -33.64 -31.59
CA SER A 435 -42.69 -34.52 -30.81
C SER A 435 -43.61 -35.36 -31.71
N ASP A 436 -43.42 -36.69 -31.67
CA ASP A 436 -44.10 -37.66 -32.54
C ASP A 436 -45.63 -37.70 -32.34
N ASP A 437 -46.42 -37.44 -33.40
CA ASP A 437 -47.35 -38.45 -33.97
C ASP A 437 -48.14 -37.98 -35.23
N GLU A 438 -48.15 -38.87 -36.24
CA GLU A 438 -49.14 -39.10 -37.33
C GLU A 438 -49.82 -37.99 -38.19
N ASP A 439 -49.37 -36.72 -38.26
CA ASP A 439 -49.88 -35.81 -39.34
C ASP A 439 -48.86 -34.85 -39.99
N ALA A 440 -47.65 -35.36 -40.26
CA ALA A 440 -46.53 -34.62 -40.86
C ALA A 440 -46.86 -33.88 -42.18
N ALA A 441 -47.84 -34.36 -42.96
CA ALA A 441 -48.26 -33.72 -44.21
C ALA A 441 -49.11 -32.45 -43.99
N ALA A 442 -49.85 -32.37 -42.88
CA ALA A 442 -50.60 -31.18 -42.49
C ALA A 442 -49.66 -30.12 -41.90
N ALA A 443 -48.74 -30.53 -41.01
CA ALA A 443 -47.72 -29.66 -40.43
C ALA A 443 -46.82 -29.03 -41.51
N ALA A 444 -46.30 -29.83 -42.45
CA ALA A 444 -45.48 -29.31 -43.55
C ALA A 444 -46.23 -28.32 -44.45
N ARG A 445 -47.55 -28.49 -44.65
CA ARG A 445 -48.40 -27.50 -45.35
C ARG A 445 -48.58 -26.22 -44.54
N ALA A 446 -48.83 -26.31 -43.25
CA ALA A 446 -48.97 -25.14 -42.38
C ALA A 446 -47.67 -24.31 -42.34
N VAL A 447 -46.50 -24.96 -42.22
CA VAL A 447 -45.18 -24.31 -42.27
C VAL A 447 -44.91 -23.68 -43.64
N ALA A 448 -45.30 -24.35 -44.74
CA ALA A 448 -45.18 -23.79 -46.08
C ALA A 448 -46.10 -22.57 -46.31
N GLU A 449 -47.35 -22.61 -45.83
CA GLU A 449 -48.29 -21.47 -45.90
C GLU A 449 -47.85 -20.31 -45.01
N ALA A 450 -47.33 -20.57 -43.81
CA ALA A 450 -46.76 -19.55 -42.94
C ALA A 450 -45.54 -18.88 -43.58
N SER A 451 -44.63 -19.68 -44.15
CA SER A 451 -43.46 -19.17 -44.89
C SER A 451 -43.87 -18.34 -46.11
N ALA A 452 -44.89 -18.77 -46.85
CA ALA A 452 -45.42 -18.03 -48.00
C ALA A 452 -46.15 -16.73 -47.60
N ARG A 453 -46.82 -16.70 -46.44
CA ARG A 453 -47.39 -15.46 -45.88
C ARG A 453 -46.31 -14.47 -45.47
N ILE A 454 -45.27 -14.92 -44.76
CA ILE A 454 -44.13 -14.07 -44.37
C ILE A 454 -43.43 -13.50 -45.61
N ALA A 455 -43.16 -14.33 -46.62
CA ALA A 455 -42.56 -13.88 -47.87
C ALA A 455 -43.47 -12.91 -48.66
N LYS A 456 -44.79 -13.02 -48.53
CA LYS A 456 -45.74 -12.06 -49.13
C LYS A 456 -45.76 -10.74 -48.37
N GLU A 457 -45.74 -10.77 -47.03
CA GLU A 457 -45.67 -9.56 -46.19
C GLU A 457 -44.36 -8.80 -46.38
N GLU A 458 -43.22 -9.50 -46.48
CA GLU A 458 -41.93 -8.87 -46.81
C GLU A 458 -41.95 -8.22 -48.20
N ARG A 459 -42.58 -8.87 -49.18
CA ARG A 459 -42.71 -8.32 -50.54
C ARG A 459 -43.64 -7.11 -50.60
N GLU A 460 -44.79 -7.15 -49.92
CA GLU A 460 -45.69 -5.99 -49.78
C GLU A 460 -45.05 -4.85 -48.97
N LYS A 461 -44.13 -5.16 -48.04
CA LYS A 461 -43.39 -4.15 -47.29
C LYS A 461 -42.29 -3.49 -48.13
N LEU A 462 -41.54 -4.26 -48.91
CA LEU A 462 -40.60 -3.76 -49.91
C LEU A 462 -41.30 -2.90 -50.98
N GLU A 463 -42.49 -3.30 -51.43
CA GLU A 463 -43.30 -2.50 -52.36
C GLU A 463 -43.77 -1.18 -51.71
N ARG A 464 -44.20 -1.18 -50.43
CA ARG A 464 -44.51 0.06 -49.68
C ARG A 464 -43.28 0.97 -49.48
N GLU A 465 -42.13 0.41 -49.12
CA GLU A 465 -40.88 1.16 -48.95
C GLU A 465 -40.33 1.71 -50.29
N SER A 466 -40.62 1.05 -51.41
CA SER A 466 -40.31 1.57 -52.75
C SER A 466 -41.23 2.73 -53.18
N ASN A 467 -42.51 2.71 -52.81
CA ASN A 467 -43.45 3.79 -53.12
C ASN A 467 -43.18 5.07 -52.31
N VAL A 468 -42.73 4.97 -51.05
CA VAL A 468 -42.41 6.16 -50.22
C VAL A 468 -41.21 6.95 -50.77
N ASN A 469 -40.29 6.30 -51.50
CA ASN A 469 -39.19 6.96 -52.18
C ASN A 469 -39.56 7.50 -53.59
N GLY A 470 -40.82 7.38 -54.01
CA GLY A 470 -41.30 7.84 -55.31
C GLY A 470 -41.79 9.29 -55.37
N GLU A 471 -42.21 9.88 -54.24
CA GLU A 471 -42.93 11.17 -54.22
C GLU A 471 -42.07 12.41 -53.87
N ASN A 472 -40.77 12.25 -53.58
CA ASN A 472 -39.84 13.38 -53.35
C ASN A 472 -38.80 13.51 -54.48
N LYS A 473 -39.26 13.46 -55.73
CA LYS A 473 -38.39 13.59 -56.92
C LYS A 473 -38.95 14.45 -58.06
N GLU A 474 -39.92 15.31 -57.76
CA GLU A 474 -40.33 16.43 -58.61
C GLU A 474 -40.44 17.71 -57.75
N ASP A 475 -39.29 18.24 -57.33
CA ASP A 475 -39.06 19.68 -57.22
C ASP A 475 -37.56 19.95 -56.96
N ILE A 476 -37.09 21.14 -57.32
CA ILE A 476 -35.68 21.60 -57.23
C ILE A 476 -34.71 20.98 -58.25
N GLU A 477 -34.97 21.23 -59.55
CA GLU A 477 -33.86 21.54 -60.48
C GLU A 477 -34.22 22.73 -61.40
N MET A 478 -34.33 23.92 -60.80
CA MET A 478 -34.31 25.20 -61.53
C MET A 478 -33.81 26.34 -60.63
N ASP A 479 -32.49 26.55 -60.64
CA ASP A 479 -31.87 27.88 -60.72
C ASP A 479 -30.33 27.76 -60.65
N GLN A 480 -29.72 27.53 -61.82
CA GLN A 480 -28.41 28.13 -62.11
C GLN A 480 -28.63 29.25 -63.12
N VAL A 481 -28.12 30.45 -62.85
CA VAL A 481 -27.36 31.33 -63.77
C VAL A 481 -27.24 32.76 -63.20
N GLN A 482 -26.05 33.36 -63.39
CA GLN A 482 -25.59 34.70 -62.95
C GLN A 482 -25.17 34.82 -61.46
N GLN A 483 -24.00 35.40 -61.12
CA GLN A 483 -22.86 35.83 -61.95
C GLN A 483 -21.58 35.98 -61.11
N HIS A 484 -20.42 35.62 -61.69
CA HIS A 484 -19.09 36.25 -61.58
C HIS A 484 -18.75 37.06 -60.28
N SER A 485 -17.66 36.78 -59.55
CA SER A 485 -16.26 36.59 -60.00
C SER A 485 -15.35 36.21 -58.79
N PHE A 486 -14.03 35.97 -58.84
CA PHE A 486 -12.99 36.19 -59.88
C PHE A 486 -11.96 35.03 -59.92
N THR A 487 -10.92 35.22 -60.73
CA THR A 487 -9.75 34.38 -61.09
C THR A 487 -8.77 34.07 -59.94
N ASN A 488 -8.14 32.88 -59.81
CA ASN A 488 -7.29 32.06 -60.71
C ASN A 488 -5.83 32.53 -60.89
N TYR A 489 -4.86 31.63 -60.64
CA TYR A 489 -3.74 31.13 -61.49
C TYR A 489 -2.93 30.11 -60.64
N SER A 490 -2.83 28.82 -61.00
CA SER A 490 -1.82 28.19 -61.90
C SER A 490 -0.37 28.34 -61.38
N THR A 491 0.54 27.35 -61.38
CA THR A 491 1.03 26.64 -62.60
C THR A 491 1.97 25.43 -62.29
N GLN A 492 1.69 24.27 -62.91
CA GLN A 492 2.58 23.19 -63.42
C GLN A 492 3.60 22.37 -62.57
N HIS A 493 3.74 21.10 -63.01
CA HIS A 493 4.75 20.11 -62.64
C HIS A 493 6.20 20.45 -63.05
N ARG A 494 7.19 19.97 -62.28
CA ARG A 494 8.24 19.04 -62.78
C ARG A 494 9.08 18.40 -61.68
N GLN A 495 9.53 17.16 -61.92
CA GLN A 495 10.62 16.50 -61.19
C GLN A 495 11.97 17.17 -61.53
N LEU A 496 12.94 17.18 -60.60
CA LEU A 496 14.36 16.78 -60.83
C LEU A 496 15.27 16.99 -59.58
N LYS A 497 15.98 15.91 -59.22
CA LYS A 497 17.35 15.78 -58.63
C LYS A 497 17.78 16.53 -57.35
N LEU A 498 18.49 15.75 -56.51
CA LEU A 498 19.36 16.19 -55.41
C LEU A 498 20.49 17.13 -55.86
N PRO A 499 21.14 17.80 -54.88
CA PRO A 499 22.57 17.56 -54.69
C PRO A 499 22.96 17.08 -53.26
N LEU A 500 24.13 16.44 -53.18
CA LEU A 500 24.79 15.99 -51.94
C LEU A 500 25.68 17.09 -51.30
N SER A 501 26.16 16.79 -50.10
CA SER A 501 27.28 17.39 -49.35
C SER A 501 26.94 18.68 -48.58
N LYS A 502 27.54 18.95 -47.41
CA LYS A 502 28.67 18.31 -46.69
C LYS A 502 28.23 18.00 -45.23
N LYS A 503 28.68 16.96 -44.52
CA LYS A 503 30.04 16.72 -44.00
C LYS A 503 30.67 17.94 -43.34
N GLU A 504 30.51 18.05 -42.03
CA GLU A 504 31.55 18.64 -41.17
C GLU A 504 31.95 17.57 -40.16
N ASP A 505 33.25 17.41 -40.00
CA ASP A 505 33.87 16.23 -39.43
C ASP A 505 34.18 16.42 -37.93
N ILE A 506 34.40 15.30 -37.26
CA ILE A 506 35.03 15.26 -35.94
C ILE A 506 36.49 15.71 -36.12
N GLU A 507 36.93 16.71 -35.37
CA GLU A 507 38.37 16.87 -35.13
C GLU A 507 38.67 17.20 -33.66
N MET A 508 39.65 16.45 -33.15
CA MET A 508 40.23 16.53 -31.82
C MET A 508 41.54 17.29 -31.94
N ASP A 509 41.76 18.29 -31.09
CA ASP A 509 43.10 18.79 -30.75
C ASP A 509 42.99 19.73 -29.53
N GLN A 510 43.98 19.95 -28.68
CA GLN A 510 45.08 19.16 -28.12
C GLN A 510 45.78 20.10 -27.12
N ILE A 511 46.09 19.59 -25.92
CA ILE A 511 47.31 19.82 -25.14
C ILE A 511 47.94 21.24 -25.08
N GLN A 512 47.98 21.82 -23.87
CA GLN A 512 49.20 22.30 -23.17
C GLN A 512 48.80 22.72 -21.74
N GLN A 513 49.23 22.05 -20.66
CA GLN A 513 50.57 22.04 -20.04
C GLN A 513 51.17 23.43 -19.73
N HIS A 514 50.94 23.91 -18.50
CA HIS A 514 51.91 24.58 -17.61
C HIS A 514 51.32 24.50 -16.17
N SER A 515 51.89 23.92 -15.10
CA SER A 515 53.25 23.56 -14.63
C SER A 515 53.75 24.49 -13.49
N PHE A 516 53.70 23.99 -12.24
CA PHE A 516 54.40 24.49 -11.03
C PHE A 516 54.02 25.92 -10.54
N THR A 517 54.16 26.32 -9.27
CA THR A 517 54.96 25.82 -8.12
C THR A 517 54.25 25.89 -6.76
N ASN A 518 54.59 24.94 -5.87
CA ASN A 518 54.73 24.99 -4.40
C ASN A 518 54.35 26.28 -3.62
N PHE A 519 53.68 26.13 -2.45
CA PHE A 519 54.29 26.47 -1.14
C PHE A 519 53.50 25.90 0.07
N SER A 520 54.23 25.14 0.91
CA SER A 520 54.20 25.08 2.38
C SER A 520 52.89 24.93 3.21
N THR A 521 52.83 23.79 3.92
CA THR A 521 52.62 23.67 5.39
C THR A 521 52.20 24.91 6.21
N GLN A 522 51.17 24.75 7.05
CA GLN A 522 51.29 24.87 8.52
C GLN A 522 50.09 24.32 9.32
N HIS A 523 50.38 23.67 10.45
CA HIS A 523 49.39 23.32 11.49
C HIS A 523 48.95 24.54 12.31
N ARG A 524 47.69 24.53 12.79
CA ARG A 524 47.22 25.05 14.10
C ARG A 524 45.76 24.59 14.28
N GLN A 525 45.40 23.70 15.21
CA GLN A 525 45.30 23.89 16.67
C GLN A 525 44.56 25.16 17.11
N LEU A 526 43.30 24.97 17.53
CA LEU A 526 42.52 25.79 18.48
C LEU A 526 41.64 24.79 19.27
N LYS A 527 42.08 24.32 20.44
CA LYS A 527 41.88 24.93 21.78
C LYS A 527 40.40 25.11 22.17
N LEU A 528 39.83 24.04 22.73
CA LEU A 528 38.73 24.13 23.69
C LEU A 528 39.29 24.57 25.06
N PRO A 529 38.65 25.51 25.78
CA PRO A 529 38.93 25.73 27.20
C PRO A 529 38.10 24.79 28.10
N LEU A 530 38.76 24.08 29.01
CA LEU A 530 38.16 23.55 30.25
C LEU A 530 37.78 24.74 31.16
N SER A 531 36.78 24.70 32.05
CA SER A 531 36.75 23.87 33.28
C SER A 531 35.38 23.87 33.96
N VAL A 532 34.81 22.73 34.41
CA VAL A 532 35.06 21.87 35.61
C VAL A 532 34.53 22.41 36.96
N LYS A 533 33.46 21.76 37.49
CA LYS A 533 33.24 21.15 38.84
C LYS A 533 31.72 21.09 39.13
N MET A 534 31.11 19.92 39.37
CA MET A 534 31.08 19.10 40.62
C MET A 534 30.42 19.84 41.81
N ALA A 535 29.53 19.25 42.61
CA ALA A 535 29.61 17.92 43.24
C ALA A 535 28.25 17.35 43.75
N PHE A 536 28.18 16.01 43.92
CA PHE A 536 27.54 15.15 44.97
C PHE A 536 26.20 15.59 45.65
N GLY A 537 25.18 14.72 45.78
CA GLY A 537 25.02 13.67 46.83
C GLY A 537 23.96 14.14 47.86
N ASP A 538 23.17 13.35 48.61
CA ASP A 538 23.09 11.91 48.88
C ASP A 538 21.74 11.53 49.59
N TYR A 539 21.37 10.24 49.54
CA TYR A 539 20.65 9.39 50.54
C TYR A 539 19.29 9.70 51.29
N LEU A 540 18.43 8.65 51.29
CA LEU A 540 17.59 8.05 52.39
C LEU A 540 16.39 8.74 53.10
N ALA A 541 15.17 8.23 52.80
CA ALA A 541 14.22 7.47 53.66
C ALA A 541 13.56 8.03 54.98
N TYR A 542 12.56 7.25 55.47
CA TYR A 542 11.71 7.37 56.69
C TYR A 542 10.51 8.35 56.61
N PHE A 543 9.37 8.19 57.33
CA PHE A 543 8.54 7.03 57.80
C PHE A 543 7.21 7.59 58.40
N HIS A 544 6.17 6.75 58.56
CA HIS A 544 4.84 6.94 59.23
C HIS A 544 4.38 8.26 59.91
N GLY A 545 3.12 8.66 59.58
CA GLY A 545 2.00 8.94 60.53
C GLY A 545 2.01 10.21 61.40
N PRO A 546 0.94 10.49 62.21
CA PRO A 546 -0.27 9.68 62.48
C PRO A 546 -1.62 10.44 62.32
N ASP A 547 -2.68 9.86 62.92
CA ASP A 547 -4.13 10.06 62.70
C ASP A 547 -4.83 11.25 63.40
N SER A 548 -6.16 11.31 63.16
CA SER A 548 -7.25 11.64 64.11
C SER A 548 -7.76 13.11 64.17
N VAL A 549 -9.04 13.42 64.46
CA VAL A 549 -10.37 12.81 64.16
C VAL A 549 -11.49 13.78 64.67
N ASN A 550 -12.70 13.68 64.10
CA ASN A 550 -14.02 14.04 64.68
C ASN A 550 -14.67 15.46 64.67
N HIS A 551 -16.01 15.38 64.63
CA HIS A 551 -17.07 16.25 65.18
C HIS A 551 -17.79 17.35 64.35
N SER A 552 -18.73 16.88 63.51
CA SER A 552 -20.20 17.00 63.67
C SER A 552 -20.93 18.35 63.91
N PHE A 553 -21.91 18.61 63.03
CA PHE A 553 -23.27 19.17 63.26
C PHE A 553 -23.46 20.59 63.87
N SER A 554 -24.21 21.44 63.16
CA SER A 554 -25.61 21.79 63.53
C SER A 554 -26.30 22.63 62.44
N ALA A 555 -27.62 22.81 62.51
CA ALA A 555 -28.46 23.48 61.52
C ALA A 555 -29.27 24.65 62.14
N GLY A 556 -29.68 25.65 61.33
CA GLY A 556 -30.61 26.71 61.77
C GLY A 556 -31.01 27.69 60.64
N PRO A 557 -32.22 28.34 60.68
CA PRO A 557 -32.98 28.52 59.43
C PRO A 557 -33.79 29.84 59.19
N PHE A 558 -34.34 29.95 57.96
CA PHE A 558 -35.64 30.54 57.55
C PHE A 558 -35.87 32.07 57.29
N THR A 559 -36.79 32.32 56.32
CA THR A 559 -37.56 33.57 55.95
C THR A 559 -36.91 34.58 54.97
N ARG A 560 -37.61 35.31 54.05
CA ARG A 560 -38.98 35.25 53.47
C ARG A 560 -39.11 36.11 52.15
N TYR A 561 -39.99 35.68 51.22
CA TYR A 561 -40.78 36.44 50.19
C TYR A 561 -40.17 37.37 49.10
N GLY A 562 -40.65 37.21 47.85
CA GLY A 562 -40.87 38.34 46.91
C GLY A 562 -40.97 38.06 45.39
N GLY A 563 -42.18 38.11 44.79
CA GLY A 563 -42.39 38.58 43.39
C GLY A 563 -42.57 37.54 42.26
N ILE A 564 -43.71 37.61 41.55
CA ILE A 564 -44.04 36.80 40.35
C ILE A 564 -44.06 37.68 39.09
N LYS A 565 -43.45 37.21 37.98
CA LYS A 565 -43.96 37.47 36.61
C LYS A 565 -43.82 36.23 35.72
N ARG A 566 -44.95 35.77 35.14
CA ARG A 566 -45.01 34.65 34.19
C ARG A 566 -44.69 35.12 32.77
N LYS A 567 -43.92 34.33 32.01
CA LYS A 567 -44.08 34.18 30.56
C LYS A 567 -44.42 32.72 30.27
N ARG A 568 -45.49 32.47 29.50
CA ARG A 568 -45.84 31.12 29.02
C ARG A 568 -45.01 30.84 27.78
N VAL A 569 -44.29 29.73 27.75
CA VAL A 569 -43.84 29.10 26.50
C VAL A 569 -44.84 27.99 26.21
N ALA A 570 -45.37 27.94 24.99
CA ALA A 570 -46.27 26.88 24.57
C ALA A 570 -45.46 25.64 24.21
N PHE A 571 -45.77 24.51 24.83
CA PHE A 571 -45.27 23.21 24.37
C PHE A 571 -46.13 22.76 23.19
N SER A 572 -45.52 22.64 22.01
CA SER A 572 -46.09 21.86 20.90
C SER A 572 -45.95 20.39 21.23
N LEU A 573 -47.07 19.70 21.43
CA LEU A 573 -47.11 18.24 21.53
C LEU A 573 -47.08 17.64 20.12
N THR A 574 -45.90 17.64 19.52
CA THR A 574 -45.65 16.88 18.29
C THR A 574 -45.57 15.40 18.66
N VAL A 575 -46.48 14.58 18.13
CA VAL A 575 -46.46 13.13 18.35
C VAL A 575 -45.31 12.54 17.54
N ASN A 576 -44.19 12.24 18.21
CA ASN A 576 -43.08 11.54 17.59
C ASN A 576 -43.56 10.14 17.14
N LYS A 577 -43.37 9.82 15.86
CA LYS A 577 -43.50 8.45 15.37
C LYS A 577 -42.44 7.57 16.07
N PRO A 578 -42.74 6.31 16.42
CA PRO A 578 -41.72 5.39 16.90
C PRO A 578 -40.71 5.13 15.78
N VAL A 579 -39.44 5.43 16.05
CA VAL A 579 -38.32 5.13 15.15
C VAL A 579 -37.87 3.69 15.41
N PRO A 580 -37.58 2.88 14.37
CA PRO A 580 -37.01 1.55 14.56
C PRO A 580 -35.58 1.64 15.12
N TRP A 581 -35.26 0.69 15.99
CA TRP A 581 -33.94 0.51 16.58
C TRP A 581 -33.36 -0.79 16.04
N ASP A 582 -32.05 -0.84 15.84
CA ASP A 582 -31.38 -2.08 15.42
C ASP A 582 -31.14 -3.03 16.61
N ALA A 583 -30.53 -4.19 16.34
CA ALA A 583 -30.25 -5.20 17.36
C ALA A 583 -29.13 -4.79 18.36
N TYR A 584 -28.43 -3.69 18.10
CA TYR A 584 -27.31 -3.17 18.91
C TYR A 584 -27.66 -1.88 19.65
N GLY A 585 -28.84 -1.30 19.39
CA GLY A 585 -29.40 -0.14 20.10
C GLY A 585 -29.05 1.20 19.47
N GLU A 586 -28.61 1.22 18.21
CA GLU A 586 -28.38 2.46 17.47
C GLU A 586 -29.67 2.99 16.81
N PHE A 587 -29.67 4.31 16.60
CA PHE A 587 -30.75 5.02 15.93
C PHE A 587 -30.60 4.83 14.42
N ILE A 588 -31.59 4.18 13.79
CA ILE A 588 -31.62 4.05 12.33
C ILE A 588 -32.17 5.37 11.76
N ASP A 589 -31.29 6.23 11.26
CA ASP A 589 -31.70 7.36 10.43
C ASP A 589 -31.96 6.85 9.00
N PRO A 590 -33.19 6.97 8.44
CA PRO A 590 -33.46 6.52 7.09
C PRO A 590 -32.65 7.27 6.02
N GLU A 591 -32.25 8.52 6.29
CA GLU A 591 -31.55 9.36 5.30
C GLU A 591 -30.15 8.81 4.96
N ASP A 592 -29.44 8.22 5.94
CA ASP A 592 -28.10 7.65 5.73
C ASP A 592 -28.08 6.45 4.78
N TYR A 593 -29.15 5.64 4.79
CA TYR A 593 -29.32 4.52 3.85
C TYR A 593 -29.79 4.99 2.47
N THR A 594 -30.60 6.05 2.41
CA THR A 594 -31.04 6.60 1.12
C THR A 594 -29.89 7.12 0.27
N ILE A 595 -28.77 7.62 0.82
CA ILE A 595 -27.69 8.15 -0.03
C ILE A 595 -26.96 7.04 -0.82
N VAL A 596 -26.69 5.89 -0.18
CA VAL A 596 -26.05 4.75 -0.85
C VAL A 596 -27.00 4.11 -1.85
N ASP A 597 -28.28 3.99 -1.50
CA ASP A 597 -29.27 3.43 -2.43
C ASP A 597 -29.75 4.44 -3.49
N GLU A 598 -29.65 5.76 -3.29
CA GLU A 598 -29.84 6.79 -4.33
C GLU A 598 -28.66 6.83 -5.29
N LEU A 599 -27.41 6.65 -4.82
CA LEU A 599 -26.26 6.47 -5.70
C LEU A 599 -26.41 5.20 -6.53
N LYS A 600 -26.76 4.07 -5.90
CA LYS A 600 -27.08 2.83 -6.63
C LYS A 600 -28.28 2.99 -7.55
N ASN A 601 -29.34 3.70 -7.17
CA ASN A 601 -30.52 3.85 -8.00
C ASN A 601 -30.28 4.79 -9.18
N ARG A 602 -29.55 5.90 -9.01
CA ARG A 602 -29.16 6.79 -10.12
C ARG A 602 -28.19 6.12 -11.10
N ILE A 603 -27.39 5.14 -10.62
CA ILE A 603 -26.51 4.30 -11.44
C ILE A 603 -27.29 3.14 -12.08
N ASN A 604 -28.22 2.50 -11.37
CA ASN A 604 -29.11 1.45 -11.88
C ASN A 604 -30.15 2.00 -12.87
N GLU A 605 -30.56 3.26 -12.76
CA GLU A 605 -31.35 3.96 -13.79
C GLU A 605 -30.53 4.15 -15.08
N HIS A 606 -29.19 4.22 -14.97
CA HIS A 606 -28.26 4.26 -16.11
C HIS A 606 -27.82 2.88 -16.63
N ALA A 607 -27.85 1.83 -15.81
CA ALA A 607 -27.35 0.48 -16.14
C ALA A 607 -28.43 -0.62 -16.23
N GLY A 608 -29.65 -0.35 -15.76
CA GLY A 608 -30.64 -1.36 -15.39
C GLY A 608 -32.06 -1.12 -15.90
N ASN A 609 -32.24 -0.32 -16.96
CA ASN A 609 -33.54 -0.20 -17.62
C ASN A 609 -33.67 -1.21 -18.77
N SER A 610 -33.95 -2.48 -18.43
CA SER A 610 -34.20 -3.56 -19.41
C SER A 610 -35.52 -4.31 -19.21
N ASP A 611 -36.39 -3.82 -18.32
CA ASP A 611 -37.80 -4.24 -18.19
C ASP A 611 -38.73 -3.07 -18.59
N GLU A 612 -38.90 -2.90 -19.90
CA GLU A 612 -39.94 -2.03 -20.46
C GLU A 612 -41.33 -2.61 -20.16
N SER A 613 -42.02 -2.06 -19.17
CA SER A 613 -43.47 -2.11 -19.14
C SER A 613 -44.04 -1.05 -20.10
N GLU A 614 -44.95 -1.47 -20.99
CA GLU A 614 -45.44 -0.63 -22.09
C GLU A 614 -46.38 0.48 -21.58
N ASN A 615 -45.86 1.69 -21.38
CA ASN A 615 -46.63 2.93 -21.23
C ASN A 615 -46.46 3.80 -22.49
N GLU A 616 -47.50 3.92 -23.31
CA GLU A 616 -47.47 4.64 -24.60
C GLU A 616 -47.37 6.18 -24.51
N ASN A 617 -46.91 6.75 -23.40
CA ASN A 617 -46.86 8.22 -23.19
C ASN A 617 -45.53 8.78 -22.68
N ASP A 618 -44.50 7.94 -22.45
CA ASP A 618 -43.18 8.44 -22.06
C ASP A 618 -42.38 8.89 -23.29
N ASN A 619 -42.06 10.18 -23.35
CA ASN A 619 -41.31 10.80 -24.44
C ASN A 619 -39.82 10.37 -24.34
N PRO A 620 -39.27 9.53 -25.26
CA PRO A 620 -37.96 8.88 -25.08
C PRO A 620 -36.73 9.81 -25.11
N PHE A 621 -36.95 11.12 -25.19
CA PHE A 621 -35.93 12.16 -25.31
C PHE A 621 -35.83 13.06 -24.07
N ALA A 622 -36.64 12.81 -23.03
CA ALA A 622 -36.58 13.51 -21.75
C ALA A 622 -35.45 12.95 -20.85
N PHE A 623 -34.20 13.10 -21.28
CA PHE A 623 -33.03 12.94 -20.40
C PHE A 623 -32.72 14.29 -19.72
N ASP A 624 -32.68 14.33 -18.38
CA ASP A 624 -32.33 15.55 -17.63
C ASP A 624 -30.86 15.98 -17.85
N ASP A 625 -29.98 15.05 -18.24
CA ASP A 625 -28.58 15.33 -18.53
C ASP A 625 -28.31 15.55 -20.03
N VAL A 626 -28.13 16.82 -20.38
CA VAL A 626 -27.63 17.25 -21.70
C VAL A 626 -26.27 16.58 -21.98
N PRO A 627 -26.08 15.89 -23.12
CA PRO A 627 -24.83 15.20 -23.44
C PRO A 627 -23.65 16.17 -23.48
N THR A 628 -22.45 15.65 -23.22
CA THR A 628 -21.24 16.45 -23.04
C THR A 628 -20.10 15.97 -23.94
N LYS A 629 -19.12 16.85 -24.18
CA LYS A 629 -17.83 16.53 -24.80
C LYS A 629 -16.68 17.07 -23.97
N CYS A 630 -15.54 16.40 -23.99
CA CYS A 630 -14.32 16.92 -23.39
C CYS A 630 -13.55 17.82 -24.38
N ILE A 631 -13.10 18.98 -23.89
CA ILE A 631 -12.33 19.96 -24.67
C ILE A 631 -10.98 20.17 -24.01
N THR A 632 -9.90 19.98 -24.78
CA THR A 632 -8.52 20.20 -24.33
C THR A 632 -7.99 21.54 -24.85
N LYS A 633 -7.51 22.40 -23.96
CA LYS A 633 -6.95 23.72 -24.28
C LYS A 633 -5.60 23.92 -23.60
N ARG A 634 -4.58 24.37 -24.35
CA ARG A 634 -3.29 24.75 -23.78
C ARG A 634 -3.31 26.21 -23.37
N ALA A 635 -3.17 26.48 -22.08
CA ALA A 635 -3.17 27.80 -21.48
C ALA A 635 -1.87 28.08 -20.74
N LYS A 636 -1.50 29.36 -20.61
CA LYS A 636 -0.47 29.82 -19.68
C LYS A 636 -1.18 30.49 -18.52
N ILE A 637 -0.91 30.04 -17.31
CA ILE A 637 -1.57 30.52 -16.09
C ILE A 637 -0.53 31.20 -15.22
N GLU A 638 -0.85 32.39 -14.72
CA GLU A 638 -0.03 33.10 -13.74
C GLU A 638 -0.46 32.69 -12.33
N VAL A 639 0.48 32.09 -11.59
CA VAL A 639 0.25 31.62 -10.22
C VAL A 639 0.63 32.74 -9.25
N ALA A 640 -0.34 33.57 -8.90
CA ALA A 640 -0.18 34.72 -8.01
C ALA A 640 -0.44 34.38 -6.53
N CYS A 641 -1.18 33.29 -6.25
CA CYS A 641 -1.45 32.81 -4.90
C CYS A 641 -0.17 32.42 -4.11
N LYS A 642 -0.28 32.39 -2.78
CA LYS A 642 0.78 31.89 -1.89
C LYS A 642 0.94 30.37 -2.09
N LEU A 643 2.17 29.88 -2.26
CA LEU A 643 2.46 28.46 -2.43
C LEU A 643 3.37 27.97 -1.31
N HIS A 644 3.03 26.87 -0.66
CA HIS A 644 3.90 26.19 0.29
C HIS A 644 3.88 24.67 0.10
N PHE A 645 5.03 24.03 0.28
CA PHE A 645 5.14 22.59 0.46
C PHE A 645 5.33 22.29 1.95
N ILE A 646 4.48 21.44 2.51
CA ILE A 646 4.56 21.01 3.91
C ILE A 646 4.38 19.49 3.93
N ASP A 647 5.50 18.76 3.96
CA ASP A 647 5.54 17.28 3.90
C ASP A 647 4.70 16.64 5.03
N PHE A 648 3.50 16.15 4.71
CA PHE A 648 2.69 15.26 5.54
C PHE A 648 2.60 13.84 4.95
N GLU A 649 3.56 13.45 4.11
CA GLU A 649 3.58 12.14 3.45
C GLU A 649 3.56 10.98 4.45
N GLY A 650 4.09 11.18 5.66
CA GLY A 650 4.08 10.11 6.67
C GLY A 650 4.91 8.91 6.22
N ARG A 651 6.13 9.17 5.74
CA ARG A 651 7.18 8.19 5.39
C ARG A 651 8.40 8.38 6.29
N SER A 652 9.26 7.37 6.40
CA SER A 652 10.53 7.46 7.12
C SER A 652 11.55 8.39 6.43
N ASP A 653 12.33 9.14 7.22
CA ASP A 653 13.48 9.92 6.73
C ASP A 653 14.73 9.05 6.52
N GLY A 654 15.65 9.52 5.68
CA GLY A 654 16.82 8.75 5.25
C GLY A 654 17.77 8.32 6.38
N GLU A 655 17.93 9.13 7.44
CA GLU A 655 18.74 8.75 8.60
C GLU A 655 18.09 7.60 9.39
N SER A 656 16.76 7.60 9.47
CA SER A 656 16.00 6.57 10.19
C SER A 656 15.88 5.27 9.39
N VAL A 657 15.73 5.33 8.07
CA VAL A 657 15.83 4.15 7.17
C VAL A 657 17.19 3.47 7.36
N LYS A 658 18.28 4.24 7.34
CA LYS A 658 19.65 3.75 7.56
C LYS A 658 19.81 3.03 8.91
N LYS A 659 19.33 3.61 10.01
CA LYS A 659 19.36 2.99 11.34
C LYS A 659 18.49 1.72 11.45
N LEU A 660 17.39 1.64 10.70
CA LEU A 660 16.56 0.43 10.68
C LEU A 660 17.27 -0.72 9.95
N LEU A 661 17.95 -0.42 8.83
CA LEU A 661 18.79 -1.39 8.13
C LEU A 661 19.97 -1.86 9.00
N GLU A 662 20.63 -0.95 9.74
CA GLU A 662 21.67 -1.30 10.72
C GLU A 662 21.18 -2.24 11.84
N ARG A 663 19.89 -2.14 12.22
CA ARG A 663 19.26 -2.99 13.24
C ARG A 663 18.83 -4.35 12.70
N LEU A 664 18.30 -4.41 11.47
CA LEU A 664 17.80 -5.65 10.84
C LEU A 664 18.92 -6.49 10.19
N GLN A 665 20.00 -5.85 9.74
CA GLN A 665 21.15 -6.46 9.08
C GLN A 665 20.79 -7.49 7.97
N PRO A 666 19.87 -7.17 7.04
CA PRO A 666 19.41 -8.12 6.02
C PRO A 666 20.59 -8.71 5.23
N ARG A 667 20.53 -10.00 4.87
CA ARG A 667 21.66 -10.62 4.13
C ARG A 667 21.79 -10.01 2.73
N LYS A 668 20.70 -10.02 1.97
CA LYS A 668 20.56 -9.32 0.69
C LYS A 668 19.58 -8.17 0.80
N LEU A 669 19.88 -7.07 0.12
CA LEU A 669 19.02 -5.90 0.04
C LEU A 669 18.73 -5.54 -1.42
N VAL A 670 17.46 -5.49 -1.79
CA VAL A 670 17.02 -4.90 -3.06
C VAL A 670 16.48 -3.51 -2.73
N VAL A 671 17.09 -2.49 -3.32
CA VAL A 671 16.66 -1.10 -3.17
C VAL A 671 15.82 -0.72 -4.38
N VAL A 672 14.54 -0.44 -4.14
CA VAL A 672 13.57 0.01 -5.15
C VAL A 672 13.16 1.46 -4.87
N HIS A 673 12.41 2.06 -5.80
CA HIS A 673 11.83 3.40 -5.67
C HIS A 673 12.80 4.56 -5.39
N GLY A 674 12.31 5.78 -5.60
CA GLY A 674 13.11 6.99 -5.49
C GLY A 674 14.15 7.17 -6.61
N ASN A 675 14.78 8.34 -6.60
CA ASN A 675 15.63 8.81 -7.69
C ASN A 675 17.03 8.17 -7.64
N SER A 676 17.71 8.06 -8.79
CA SER A 676 19.04 7.41 -8.88
C SER A 676 20.08 7.94 -7.88
N ALA A 677 20.03 9.21 -7.50
CA ALA A 677 20.88 9.78 -6.45
C ALA A 677 20.55 9.22 -5.05
N SER A 678 19.26 9.06 -4.73
CA SER A 678 18.79 8.49 -3.46
C SER A 678 19.10 7.01 -3.35
N THR A 679 18.83 6.23 -4.40
CA THR A 679 19.12 4.80 -4.50
C THR A 679 20.61 4.54 -4.30
N LYS A 680 21.48 5.29 -4.99
CA LYS A 680 22.94 5.20 -4.84
C LYS A 680 23.40 5.58 -3.44
N ASN A 681 22.87 6.67 -2.86
CA ASN A 681 23.27 7.09 -1.51
C ASN A 681 22.92 6.06 -0.43
N LEU A 682 21.76 5.39 -0.54
CA LEU A 682 21.40 4.31 0.37
C LEU A 682 22.29 3.08 0.16
N ALA A 683 22.57 2.73 -1.09
CA ALA A 683 23.40 1.58 -1.43
C ALA A 683 24.86 1.76 -0.97
N ASP A 684 25.48 2.90 -1.28
CA ASP A 684 26.84 3.25 -0.86
C ASP A 684 26.98 3.19 0.66
N TYR A 685 25.99 3.66 1.42
CA TYR A 685 25.97 3.60 2.88
C TYR A 685 25.94 2.16 3.41
N CYS A 686 25.09 1.30 2.83
CA CYS A 686 24.99 -0.10 3.24
C CYS A 686 26.27 -0.89 2.98
N VAL A 687 26.94 -0.61 1.86
CA VAL A 687 28.25 -1.21 1.50
C VAL A 687 29.37 -0.69 2.41
N GLN A 688 29.45 0.63 2.64
CA GLN A 688 30.49 1.23 3.48
C GLN A 688 30.44 0.73 4.93
N ASN A 689 29.23 0.61 5.49
CA ASN A 689 29.03 0.14 6.87
C ASN A 689 28.93 -1.39 7.00
N LYS A 690 29.03 -2.14 5.90
CA LYS A 690 28.91 -3.62 5.85
C LYS A 690 27.63 -4.14 6.52
N ILE A 691 26.52 -3.45 6.28
CA ILE A 691 25.19 -3.80 6.83
C ILE A 691 24.65 -5.07 6.16
N VAL A 692 24.98 -5.24 4.88
CA VAL A 692 24.44 -6.28 3.98
C VAL A 692 25.58 -7.00 3.27
N GLU A 693 25.36 -8.25 2.88
CA GLU A 693 26.34 -9.09 2.17
C GLU A 693 26.33 -8.81 0.66
N ASP A 694 25.14 -8.56 0.11
CA ASP A 694 24.90 -8.23 -1.29
C ASP A 694 23.80 -7.17 -1.44
N ILE A 695 23.89 -6.34 -2.48
CA ILE A 695 22.96 -5.23 -2.70
C ILE A 695 22.65 -5.04 -4.19
N HIS A 696 21.38 -4.89 -4.50
CA HIS A 696 20.89 -4.75 -5.87
C HIS A 696 20.00 -3.52 -6.00
N ALA A 697 20.22 -2.76 -7.07
CA ALA A 697 19.42 -1.59 -7.44
C ALA A 697 19.01 -1.75 -8.92
N PRO A 698 17.94 -2.52 -9.21
CA PRO A 698 17.60 -2.93 -10.56
C PRO A 698 17.11 -1.76 -11.43
N TYR A 699 17.28 -1.86 -12.74
CA TYR A 699 16.60 -0.99 -13.70
C TYR A 699 15.17 -1.48 -14.01
N PRO A 700 14.30 -0.64 -14.59
CA PRO A 700 13.02 -1.10 -15.14
C PRO A 700 13.23 -2.29 -16.09
N ASN A 701 12.40 -3.32 -15.91
CA ASN A 701 12.45 -4.64 -16.55
C ASN A 701 13.67 -5.53 -16.27
N GLU A 702 14.63 -5.09 -15.46
CA GLU A 702 15.73 -5.95 -15.03
C GLU A 702 15.23 -7.06 -14.08
N SER A 703 15.84 -8.24 -14.19
CA SER A 703 15.59 -9.39 -13.31
C SER A 703 16.86 -9.72 -12.54
N VAL A 704 16.79 -9.63 -11.22
CA VAL A 704 17.87 -9.86 -10.26
C VAL A 704 17.71 -11.24 -9.63
N ASP A 705 18.80 -12.01 -9.57
CA ASP A 705 18.85 -13.26 -8.81
C ASP A 705 19.24 -12.98 -7.35
N ALA A 706 18.24 -12.95 -6.49
CA ALA A 706 18.36 -12.70 -5.07
C ALA A 706 18.45 -14.01 -4.25
N THR A 707 18.71 -15.15 -4.89
CA THR A 707 18.90 -16.44 -4.22
C THR A 707 20.00 -16.35 -3.16
N VAL A 708 19.74 -16.92 -1.99
CA VAL A 708 20.71 -17.06 -0.88
C VAL A 708 21.10 -18.53 -0.78
N GLU A 709 22.40 -18.84 -0.88
CA GLU A 709 22.90 -20.21 -0.80
C GLU A 709 22.95 -20.77 0.64
N SER A 710 21.82 -20.78 1.35
CA SER A 710 21.72 -21.45 2.65
C SER A 710 21.26 -22.91 2.46
N ARG A 711 22.18 -23.86 2.65
CA ARG A 711 21.84 -25.30 2.70
C ARG A 711 21.21 -25.66 4.04
N ILE A 712 19.99 -25.17 4.26
CA ILE A 712 19.20 -25.49 5.45
C ILE A 712 18.70 -26.93 5.30
N ILE A 713 18.92 -27.71 6.36
CA ILE A 713 18.53 -29.11 6.45
C ILE A 713 17.81 -29.26 7.78
N GLN A 714 16.54 -29.65 7.76
CA GLN A 714 15.79 -29.92 8.99
C GLN A 714 16.28 -31.24 9.59
N VAL A 715 16.74 -31.18 10.84
CA VAL A 715 17.22 -32.35 11.58
C VAL A 715 16.50 -32.41 12.92
N LYS A 716 15.87 -33.55 13.22
CA LYS A 716 15.13 -33.79 14.47
C LYS A 716 16.05 -34.35 15.55
N LEU A 717 15.97 -33.86 16.79
CA LEU A 717 16.65 -34.51 17.91
C LEU A 717 15.87 -35.76 18.35
N SER A 718 16.58 -36.87 18.58
CA SER A 718 16.01 -38.06 19.23
C SER A 718 15.63 -37.75 20.68
N GLU A 719 14.53 -38.34 21.18
CA GLU A 719 14.16 -38.23 22.60
C GLU A 719 15.25 -38.73 23.55
N HIS A 720 15.99 -39.76 23.14
CA HIS A 720 17.09 -40.31 23.93
C HIS A 720 18.24 -39.31 24.03
N LEU A 721 18.52 -38.59 22.94
CA LEU A 721 19.50 -37.51 22.93
C LEU A 721 19.03 -36.36 23.83
N MET A 722 17.78 -35.91 23.67
CA MET A 722 17.19 -34.84 24.49
C MET A 722 17.26 -35.14 25.99
N LYS A 723 16.94 -36.38 26.41
CA LYS A 723 17.05 -36.85 27.80
C LYS A 723 18.49 -36.91 28.32
N SER A 724 19.49 -36.97 27.44
CA SER A 724 20.93 -37.03 27.81
C SER A 724 21.61 -35.66 27.91
N LEU A 725 20.96 -34.59 27.44
CA LEU A 725 21.53 -33.24 27.41
C LEU A 725 21.71 -32.67 28.82
N LYS A 726 22.92 -32.17 29.11
CA LYS A 726 23.25 -31.50 30.38
C LYS A 726 23.25 -29.99 30.17
N PHE A 727 22.14 -29.36 30.51
CA PHE A 727 21.99 -27.90 30.47
C PHE A 727 22.79 -27.25 31.59
N HIS A 728 23.58 -26.24 31.22
CA HIS A 728 24.33 -25.38 32.13
C HIS A 728 23.69 -23.99 32.09
N LYS A 729 23.19 -23.51 33.24
CA LYS A 729 22.56 -22.20 33.35
C LYS A 729 23.63 -21.11 33.51
N ILE A 730 23.68 -20.19 32.57
CA ILE A 730 24.63 -19.08 32.53
C ILE A 730 23.83 -17.78 32.39
N ARG A 731 23.84 -16.97 33.45
CA ARG A 731 22.92 -15.82 33.65
C ARG A 731 21.47 -16.29 33.50
N ASP A 732 20.77 -15.78 32.48
CA ASP A 732 19.35 -16.04 32.20
C ASP A 732 19.11 -17.08 31.09
N VAL A 733 20.18 -17.66 30.52
CA VAL A 733 20.11 -18.62 29.40
C VAL A 733 20.66 -19.98 29.82
N GLU A 734 20.05 -21.05 29.31
CA GLU A 734 20.52 -22.42 29.50
C GLU A 734 21.22 -22.92 28.23
N VAL A 735 22.47 -23.37 28.36
CA VAL A 735 23.31 -23.78 27.23
C VAL A 735 23.73 -25.23 27.39
N CYS A 736 23.76 -25.98 26.29
CA CYS A 736 24.22 -27.37 26.26
C CYS A 736 25.09 -27.62 25.03
N TRP A 737 26.15 -28.42 25.19
CA TRP A 737 26.96 -28.92 24.08
C TRP A 737 26.38 -30.24 23.55
N ILE A 738 26.22 -30.36 22.23
CA ILE A 738 25.60 -31.53 21.59
C ILE A 738 26.60 -32.19 20.63
N ASN A 739 27.10 -33.37 21.02
CA ASN A 739 27.80 -34.30 20.13
C ASN A 739 26.86 -35.47 19.84
N ALA A 740 26.46 -35.65 18.58
CA ALA A 740 25.47 -36.65 18.18
C ALA A 740 25.76 -37.22 16.78
N LYS A 741 25.30 -38.45 16.54
CA LYS A 741 25.40 -39.12 15.24
C LYS A 741 24.18 -38.78 14.38
N LEU A 742 24.41 -38.35 13.15
CA LEU A 742 23.36 -38.10 12.18
C LEU A 742 22.93 -39.40 11.50
N VAL A 743 21.64 -39.75 11.59
CA VAL A 743 21.06 -40.99 11.04
C VAL A 743 19.84 -40.62 10.19
N ARG A 744 19.66 -41.28 9.04
CA ARG A 744 18.42 -41.19 8.23
C ARG A 744 17.46 -42.27 8.71
N ARG A 745 16.21 -41.90 9.05
CA ARG A 745 15.15 -42.85 9.44
C ARG A 745 13.94 -42.71 8.50
N ASP A 746 13.35 -43.83 8.12
CA ASP A 746 12.09 -43.87 7.37
C ASP A 746 10.91 -43.55 8.32
N PRO A 747 9.95 -42.67 7.95
CA PRO A 747 8.87 -42.23 8.85
C PRO A 747 7.89 -43.34 9.28
N PHE A 748 7.87 -44.49 8.61
CA PHE A 748 6.94 -45.59 8.87
C PHE A 748 7.50 -46.76 9.71
N SER A 749 8.75 -46.69 10.18
CA SER A 749 9.35 -47.75 11.01
C SER A 749 8.84 -47.71 12.47
N ARG A 750 7.64 -48.26 12.72
CA ARG A 750 7.17 -48.63 14.08
C ARG A 750 8.05 -49.74 14.67
N LYS A 751 9.19 -49.36 15.27
CA LYS A 751 10.03 -50.22 16.13
C LYS A 751 10.58 -49.44 17.32
N ASP A 752 9.68 -48.79 18.06
CA ASP A 752 9.94 -48.31 19.43
C ASP A 752 9.22 -49.26 20.42
N GLU A 753 9.77 -50.46 20.59
CA GLU A 753 9.40 -51.46 21.61
C GLU A 753 10.70 -52.08 22.15
N PRO A 754 10.98 -52.05 23.46
CA PRO A 754 12.28 -52.44 24.01
C PRO A 754 12.39 -53.94 24.29
N TYR A 755 13.41 -54.58 23.70
CA TYR A 755 14.05 -55.85 24.14
C TYR A 755 13.14 -56.96 24.71
N HIS A 756 12.83 -57.98 23.90
CA HIS A 756 12.86 -59.37 24.37
C HIS A 756 13.23 -60.39 23.27
N SER A 757 14.27 -61.17 23.57
CA SER A 757 14.42 -62.63 23.31
C SER A 757 14.36 -63.22 21.88
N ALA A 758 15.52 -63.77 21.48
CA ALA A 758 15.74 -64.93 20.59
C ALA A 758 15.52 -64.78 19.05
N PRO A 759 16.38 -65.40 18.21
CA PRO A 759 16.22 -65.45 16.76
C PRO A 759 15.57 -66.77 16.31
N GLU A 760 14.43 -66.71 15.63
CA GLU A 760 13.90 -67.85 14.87
C GLU A 760 14.12 -67.65 13.37
N LEU A 761 14.68 -68.67 12.72
CA LEU A 761 14.81 -68.73 11.27
C LEU A 761 13.45 -69.08 10.67
N ILE A 762 12.95 -68.23 9.77
CA ILE A 762 11.89 -68.62 8.82
C ILE A 762 12.42 -68.32 7.42
N THR A 763 12.66 -69.40 6.66
CA THR A 763 13.02 -69.35 5.24
C THR A 763 11.84 -68.86 4.40
N PRO A 764 12.03 -68.00 3.39
CA PRO A 764 10.96 -67.67 2.46
C PRO A 764 10.60 -68.90 1.62
N ILE A 765 9.30 -69.22 1.55
CA ILE A 765 8.77 -70.12 0.51
C ILE A 765 8.41 -69.22 -0.67
N GLU A 766 9.18 -69.33 -1.75
CA GLU A 766 8.85 -68.69 -3.02
C GLU A 766 7.77 -69.51 -3.74
N THR A 767 6.62 -68.88 -3.99
CA THR A 767 5.70 -69.30 -5.04
C THR A 767 5.52 -68.12 -6.00
N PRO A 768 5.99 -68.20 -7.25
CA PRO A 768 5.82 -67.13 -8.21
C PRO A 768 4.36 -67.11 -8.69
N MET A 769 3.63 -66.05 -8.35
CA MET A 769 2.47 -65.62 -9.13
C MET A 769 2.92 -64.49 -10.05
N GLU A 770 2.65 -64.64 -11.34
CA GLU A 770 2.87 -63.61 -12.35
C GLU A 770 1.94 -62.42 -12.05
N VAL A 771 2.48 -61.20 -12.08
CA VAL A 771 1.76 -59.93 -11.88
C VAL A 771 2.30 -58.93 -12.90
N ASP A 772 1.41 -58.17 -13.52
CA ASP A 772 1.66 -57.36 -14.72
C ASP A 772 2.73 -56.27 -14.56
N ASP A 773 3.40 -55.94 -15.68
CA ASP A 773 4.57 -55.04 -15.76
C ASP A 773 4.33 -53.59 -15.28
N ASP A 774 3.09 -53.12 -15.19
CA ASP A 774 2.76 -51.76 -14.73
C ASP A 774 3.06 -51.51 -13.25
N ASP A 775 3.10 -52.57 -12.43
CA ASP A 775 3.26 -52.48 -10.98
C ASP A 775 4.72 -52.19 -10.56
N GLU A 776 5.69 -52.52 -11.43
CA GLU A 776 7.13 -52.26 -11.26
C GLU A 776 7.45 -50.76 -11.37
N ALA A 777 6.78 -50.04 -12.28
CA ALA A 777 6.93 -48.60 -12.45
C ALA A 777 6.33 -47.82 -11.26
N ILE A 778 5.19 -48.28 -10.75
CA ILE A 778 4.54 -47.71 -9.55
C ILE A 778 5.40 -47.96 -8.32
N LYS A 779 5.94 -49.18 -8.13
CA LYS A 779 6.89 -49.50 -7.03
C LYS A 779 8.21 -48.72 -7.13
N LYS A 780 8.71 -48.42 -8.33
CA LYS A 780 9.90 -47.56 -8.53
C LYS A 780 9.62 -46.10 -8.18
N ARG A 781 8.48 -45.54 -8.60
CA ARG A 781 8.05 -44.19 -8.18
C ARG A 781 7.78 -44.09 -6.68
N ALA A 782 7.13 -45.10 -6.09
CA ALA A 782 6.88 -45.15 -4.66
C ALA A 782 8.19 -45.28 -3.85
N LYS A 783 9.17 -46.05 -4.33
CA LYS A 783 10.52 -46.08 -3.74
C LYS A 783 11.23 -44.74 -3.85
N GLN A 784 11.23 -44.10 -5.03
CA GLN A 784 11.87 -42.78 -5.19
C GLN A 784 11.25 -41.72 -4.27
N ASN A 785 9.93 -41.62 -4.22
CA ASN A 785 9.24 -40.71 -3.29
C ASN A 785 9.55 -41.03 -1.81
N ALA A 786 9.67 -42.32 -1.45
CA ALA A 786 10.01 -42.73 -0.08
C ALA A 786 11.48 -42.47 0.29
N GLU A 787 12.40 -42.34 -0.67
CA GLU A 787 13.79 -41.96 -0.37
C GLU A 787 13.93 -40.46 -0.09
N ASP A 788 13.09 -39.62 -0.70
CA ASP A 788 13.06 -38.16 -0.48
C ASP A 788 12.36 -37.76 0.85
N GLU A 789 11.48 -38.59 1.42
CA GLU A 789 10.82 -38.35 2.73
C GLU A 789 11.64 -38.77 3.97
N ARG A 790 12.92 -39.16 3.80
CA ARG A 790 13.76 -39.65 4.90
C ARG A 790 14.20 -38.54 5.87
N ILE A 791 13.55 -38.51 7.04
CA ILE A 791 13.86 -37.56 8.11
C ILE A 791 15.25 -37.85 8.69
N LEU A 792 16.06 -36.79 8.83
CA LEU A 792 17.35 -36.83 9.51
C LEU A 792 17.15 -36.69 11.02
N VAL A 793 17.72 -37.62 11.79
CA VAL A 793 17.62 -37.68 13.25
C VAL A 793 19.01 -37.68 13.89
N LEU A 794 19.18 -36.89 14.96
CA LEU A 794 20.39 -36.93 15.79
C LEU A 794 20.22 -37.94 16.93
N GLU A 795 21.13 -38.91 16.99
CA GLU A 795 21.19 -39.97 18.01
C GLU A 795 22.40 -39.81 18.95
N THR A 796 22.30 -40.35 20.16
CA THR A 796 23.37 -40.33 21.16
C THR A 796 24.60 -41.12 20.69
N LEU A 797 25.78 -40.49 20.74
CA LEU A 797 27.04 -41.19 20.52
C LEU A 797 27.37 -42.14 21.69
N PRO A 798 27.94 -43.33 21.43
CA PRO A 798 28.46 -44.21 22.48
C PRO A 798 29.53 -43.49 23.33
N PRO A 799 29.66 -43.80 24.64
CA PRO A 799 30.64 -43.12 25.51
C PRO A 799 32.10 -43.19 25.04
N ALA A 800 32.46 -44.18 24.23
CA ALA A 800 33.81 -44.36 23.67
C ALA A 800 34.13 -43.42 22.49
N GLU A 801 33.11 -42.84 21.83
CA GLU A 801 33.26 -41.94 20.66
C GLU A 801 33.05 -40.46 21.03
N GLN A 802 32.79 -40.15 22.31
CA GLN A 802 32.63 -38.79 22.79
C GLN A 802 33.99 -38.09 22.89
N LEU A 803 34.35 -37.36 21.83
CA LEU A 803 35.53 -36.50 21.83
C LEU A 803 35.40 -35.41 22.91
N PRO A 804 36.41 -35.19 23.77
CA PRO A 804 36.40 -34.07 24.70
C PRO A 804 36.46 -32.76 23.93
N HIS A 805 35.50 -31.87 24.15
CA HIS A 805 35.52 -30.55 23.55
C HIS A 805 36.51 -29.62 24.27
N ARG A 806 36.99 -28.62 23.55
CA ARG A 806 37.78 -27.52 24.12
C ARG A 806 36.82 -26.62 24.89
N SER A 807 37.19 -26.24 26.12
CA SER A 807 36.40 -25.29 26.92
C SER A 807 36.16 -23.99 26.14
N LEU A 808 34.90 -23.66 25.90
CA LEU A 808 34.46 -22.50 25.14
C LEU A 808 33.91 -21.45 26.10
N TYR A 809 34.36 -20.21 25.93
CA TYR A 809 33.83 -19.09 26.71
C TYR A 809 32.60 -18.51 26.00
N ILE A 810 31.56 -18.21 26.78
CA ILE A 810 30.37 -17.49 26.28
C ILE A 810 30.60 -16.00 26.53
N ASP A 811 30.29 -15.20 25.51
CA ASP A 811 30.77 -13.83 25.33
C ASP A 811 32.30 -13.70 25.29
N ASP A 812 32.71 -12.47 25.00
CA ASP A 812 34.08 -11.98 25.14
C ASP A 812 34.12 -11.22 26.50
N PRO A 813 34.27 -11.91 27.66
CA PRO A 813 33.91 -11.34 28.96
C PRO A 813 34.82 -10.16 29.32
N LYS A 814 34.23 -9.00 29.60
CA LYS A 814 35.03 -7.81 29.94
C LYS A 814 35.57 -7.97 31.37
N LEU A 815 36.78 -7.45 31.60
CA LEU A 815 37.38 -7.41 32.94
C LEU A 815 36.50 -6.66 33.96
N SER A 816 35.63 -5.73 33.49
CA SER A 816 34.61 -5.04 34.30
C SER A 816 33.57 -6.00 34.89
N ASP A 817 33.20 -7.00 34.11
CA ASP A 817 32.10 -7.92 34.41
C ASP A 817 32.62 -8.99 35.36
N ILE A 818 33.84 -9.47 35.10
CA ILE A 818 34.64 -10.29 36.01
C ILE A 818 34.82 -9.60 37.37
N LYS A 819 35.19 -8.31 37.41
CA LYS A 819 35.29 -7.52 38.65
C LYS A 819 33.96 -7.49 39.41
N THR A 820 32.87 -7.25 38.71
CA THR A 820 31.52 -7.18 39.31
C THR A 820 31.12 -8.51 39.93
N VAL A 821 31.35 -9.61 39.21
CA VAL A 821 31.08 -10.98 39.67
C VAL A 821 31.92 -11.33 40.91
N LEU A 822 33.22 -11.04 40.91
CA LEU A 822 34.11 -11.33 42.04
C LEU A 822 33.72 -10.52 43.29
N ASN A 823 33.48 -9.21 43.14
CA ASN A 823 33.01 -8.35 44.22
C ASN A 823 31.66 -8.83 44.79
N SER A 824 30.73 -9.27 43.93
CA SER A 824 29.42 -9.79 44.37
C SER A 824 29.50 -11.08 45.21
N LYS A 825 30.64 -11.78 45.12
CA LYS A 825 30.92 -13.04 45.83
C LYS A 825 31.94 -12.88 46.96
N GLY A 826 32.29 -11.64 47.31
CA GLY A 826 33.11 -11.30 48.48
C GLY A 826 34.60 -11.16 48.24
N PHE A 827 35.09 -11.29 47.00
CA PHE A 827 36.51 -11.07 46.67
C PHE A 827 36.73 -9.63 46.21
N GLN A 828 37.65 -8.88 46.84
CA GLN A 828 37.90 -7.50 46.42
C GLN A 828 38.81 -7.43 45.19
N ALA A 829 38.25 -6.97 44.07
CA ALA A 829 38.95 -6.86 42.79
C ALA A 829 39.17 -5.40 42.34
N GLU A 830 40.44 -5.01 42.12
CA GLU A 830 40.87 -3.67 41.73
C GLU A 830 41.59 -3.65 40.36
N PHE A 831 41.43 -2.54 39.64
CA PHE A 831 42.08 -2.36 38.33
C PHE A 831 43.42 -1.64 38.48
N HIS A 832 44.48 -2.22 37.93
CA HIS A 832 45.77 -1.55 37.83
C HIS A 832 46.41 -1.82 36.47
N SER A 833 46.66 -0.76 35.69
CA SER A 833 47.38 -0.79 34.41
C SER A 833 46.95 -1.87 33.39
N GLY A 834 45.64 -2.15 33.31
CA GLY A 834 45.07 -3.13 32.36
C GLY A 834 44.96 -4.56 32.89
N THR A 835 45.42 -4.81 34.12
CA THR A 835 45.27 -6.07 34.85
C THR A 835 44.29 -5.89 36.00
N LEU A 836 43.47 -6.91 36.27
CA LEU A 836 42.54 -6.94 37.39
C LEU A 836 43.16 -7.75 38.54
N PHE A 837 43.50 -7.09 39.64
CA PHE A 837 44.07 -7.71 40.83
C PHE A 837 42.97 -8.07 41.81
N VAL A 838 42.93 -9.34 42.23
CA VAL A 838 42.01 -9.88 43.22
C VAL A 838 42.80 -10.08 44.50
N GLU A 839 42.72 -9.07 45.37
CA GLU A 839 43.51 -8.94 46.59
C GLU A 839 45.02 -9.18 46.34
N ASN A 840 45.71 -9.90 47.22
CA ASN A 840 47.09 -10.37 47.03
C ASN A 840 47.16 -11.83 46.49
N VAL A 841 46.04 -12.34 45.94
CA VAL A 841 45.88 -13.76 45.62
C VAL A 841 46.06 -14.04 44.13
N ALA A 842 45.41 -13.26 43.27
CA ALA A 842 45.38 -13.48 41.82
C ALA A 842 45.43 -12.18 41.01
N ALA A 843 46.12 -12.21 39.89
CA ALA A 843 46.13 -11.19 38.84
C ALA A 843 45.50 -11.78 37.58
N ILE A 844 44.49 -11.10 37.03
CA ILE A 844 43.74 -11.52 35.85
C ILE A 844 44.04 -10.54 34.71
N GLN A 845 44.64 -11.02 33.63
CA GLN A 845 45.01 -10.22 32.47
C GLN A 845 44.43 -10.82 31.19
N ARG A 846 44.07 -9.97 30.23
CA ARG A 846 43.67 -10.41 28.88
C ARG A 846 44.91 -10.59 28.01
N THR A 847 45.12 -11.79 27.48
CA THR A 847 46.17 -12.10 26.50
C THR A 847 45.79 -11.56 25.12
N THR A 848 46.78 -11.31 24.25
CA THR A 848 46.58 -10.86 22.86
C THR A 848 45.73 -11.81 22.00
N ALA A 849 45.59 -13.08 22.39
CA ALA A 849 44.77 -14.09 21.74
C ALA A 849 43.31 -14.16 22.25
N GLY A 850 42.83 -13.16 23.00
CA GLY A 850 41.46 -13.09 23.54
C GLY A 850 41.21 -13.88 24.81
N SER A 851 42.10 -14.82 25.17
CA SER A 851 42.07 -15.59 26.42
C SER A 851 42.41 -14.74 27.67
N PHE A 852 42.03 -15.22 28.84
CA PHE A 852 42.43 -14.64 30.14
C PHE A 852 43.50 -15.51 30.81
N SER A 853 44.62 -14.90 31.18
CA SER A 853 45.55 -15.51 32.14
C SER A 853 45.11 -15.15 33.55
N VAL A 854 45.13 -16.15 34.45
CA VAL A 854 44.92 -15.99 35.89
C VAL A 854 46.19 -16.46 36.57
N GLU A 855 47.03 -15.52 36.98
CA GLU A 855 48.33 -15.76 37.60
C GLU A 855 48.24 -15.44 39.09
N GLY A 856 48.74 -16.31 39.96
CA GLY A 856 48.56 -16.12 41.39
C GLY A 856 49.35 -17.11 42.23
N ARG A 857 49.37 -16.88 43.55
CA ARG A 857 49.98 -17.81 44.50
C ARG A 857 49.06 -19.01 44.67
N THR A 858 49.62 -20.22 44.70
CA THR A 858 48.85 -21.47 44.87
C THR A 858 48.16 -21.50 46.24
N SER A 859 46.91 -21.04 46.29
CA SER A 859 46.07 -20.99 47.48
C SER A 859 44.69 -21.59 47.19
N LEU A 860 43.95 -21.97 48.25
CA LEU A 860 42.58 -22.46 48.12
C LEU A 860 41.64 -21.40 47.50
N GLU A 861 41.93 -20.12 47.72
CA GLU A 861 41.20 -18.98 47.16
C GLU A 861 41.45 -18.84 45.66
N LEU A 862 42.66 -19.07 45.16
CA LEU A 862 42.95 -19.09 43.71
C LEU A 862 42.12 -20.17 43.00
N TYR A 863 41.97 -21.35 43.59
CA TYR A 863 41.11 -22.41 43.05
C TYR A 863 39.63 -22.01 43.08
N ARG A 864 39.14 -21.43 44.19
CA ARG A 864 37.77 -20.89 44.28
C ARG A 864 37.49 -19.83 43.22
N ILE A 865 38.39 -18.87 43.02
CA ILE A 865 38.31 -17.84 41.98
C ILE A 865 38.26 -18.50 40.59
N ARG A 866 39.15 -19.46 40.31
CA ARG A 866 39.20 -20.19 39.02
C ARG A 866 37.89 -20.92 38.72
N ASP A 867 37.32 -21.63 39.69
CA ASP A 867 36.10 -22.42 39.48
C ASP A 867 34.84 -21.52 39.43
N LEU A 868 34.86 -20.38 40.12
CA LEU A 868 33.84 -19.33 40.02
C LEU A 868 33.84 -18.68 38.62
N LEU A 869 35.02 -18.38 38.07
CA LEU A 869 35.14 -17.86 36.70
C LEU A 869 34.72 -18.90 35.64
N LYS A 870 35.10 -20.17 35.80
CA LYS A 870 34.63 -21.23 34.91
C LYS A 870 33.10 -21.38 34.94
N SER A 871 32.50 -21.48 36.13
CA SER A 871 31.05 -21.68 36.28
C SER A 871 30.19 -20.51 35.79
N GLN A 872 30.76 -19.31 35.64
CA GLN A 872 30.05 -18.13 35.14
C GLN A 872 30.30 -17.83 33.66
N PHE A 873 31.44 -18.22 33.10
CA PHE A 873 31.87 -17.78 31.77
C PHE A 873 32.29 -18.90 30.81
N ALA A 874 32.44 -20.15 31.25
CA ALA A 874 32.90 -21.27 30.42
C ALA A 874 31.88 -22.41 30.33
N ILE A 875 31.66 -22.89 29.10
CA ILE A 875 31.20 -24.25 28.83
C ILE A 875 32.42 -25.15 29.02
N ILE A 876 32.39 -26.04 30.01
CA ILE A 876 33.45 -27.03 30.27
C ILE A 876 33.29 -28.20 29.32
#